data_AF-L2FLG1-F1
#
_entry.id   AF-L2FLG1-F1
#
_cell.length_a   1.000
_cell.length_b   1.000
_cell.length_c   1.000
_cell.angle_alpha   90.00
_cell.angle_beta   90.00
_cell.angle_gamma   90.00
#
_symmetry.space_group_name_H-M   'P 1'
#
loop_
_entity.id
_entity.type
_entity.pdbx_description
1 polymer ?
#
loop_
_entity_poly.entity_id
_entity_poly.type
_entity_poly.pdbx_seq_one_letter_code
_entity_poly.pdbx_strand_id
1 'polypeptide(L)'
;MASPRDDMSVDGDNDINQLVEDIVEASKLPAKKRATAIRPTVDKVASSAYENGLLPEPLNELIYLLTRPSYLDQGSLNALLKSLYPATKLSNDVVWRVVGCLGHGELKPSLNLQSNLLKWLIMAYHVIENSAVLSQAYAVLFNLLDTAAIRLDCPGSLTEKLKALTPSRPQLCHLLALITRRKHVRPFRIQLVLNLSRNTGSDPALTGLLRVYKDYYPEIIVSDALRGRASAFKHPDMEWRERLDQIQRDHSQRTADVTGQPRNGFSVNHSALRARGRKGTNLPSVHTSAATENSVTLEEIDSADRLAQNIEKIELPNQLAAVLADPLLQKFIALKKDDAASRRVIHWVDAILEDVLNGNADDKLFNETMEILEDYVTRVKETPAVVLNFLAKLFTTWNGVDARGPILKILSYAPLASFEELRKFLFQPLERCLPPTPNSQLSLLKLYQNLIRRWTFVLRSLDPIPPEAPVSAFYDVMEHAGIIALNLVQATPSVAVHGAVLDLYEQAATSISDPTLQPLLRIANPPAQLIYLLFFSHSLSNVSRLCAVLAVYKKGFETAMSRRQPTTYQPSYVNHFNGFLMDVCNCLWRGKAFNDADKNALGCLSARPVTLRLQRYVEDLGMDLALPTLFGFSYSPVLSLQAIDCIREREDRALAEDEDAIATRHGGPVTANSLARLAEARGIRVTWSEYRIQVLHALEGKGLGGIPALMRNTMKVLMGSRPPK
;
A
#
# COMPACT_ATOMS: atom_id res chain seq x y z
N MET A 1 24.19 -20.25 -17.28
CA MET A 1 25.37 -20.07 -16.40
C MET A 1 25.95 -18.70 -16.65
N ALA A 2 25.67 -17.76 -15.74
CA ALA A 2 26.43 -16.53 -15.48
C ALA A 2 25.69 -15.84 -14.33
N SER A 3 26.18 -16.01 -13.10
CA SER A 3 25.69 -15.26 -11.93
C SER A 3 26.17 -13.81 -12.02
N PRO A 4 25.32 -12.80 -11.76
CA PRO A 4 25.79 -11.44 -11.57
C PRO A 4 26.10 -11.17 -10.10
N ARG A 5 27.40 -11.11 -9.82
CA ARG A 5 28.12 -10.18 -8.92
C ARG A 5 27.46 -9.80 -7.59
N ASP A 6 27.81 -10.55 -6.56
CA ASP A 6 28.07 -10.01 -5.21
C ASP A 6 29.35 -9.18 -5.27
N ASP A 7 29.24 -7.85 -5.22
CA ASP A 7 30.32 -6.93 -4.85
C ASP A 7 29.73 -5.52 -4.92
N MET A 8 29.68 -4.79 -3.80
CA MET A 8 29.68 -3.30 -3.70
C MET A 8 29.19 -2.75 -2.33
N SER A 9 28.90 -3.56 -1.31
CA SER A 9 28.58 -3.03 0.05
C SER A 9 29.57 -3.41 1.15
N VAL A 10 30.48 -4.37 0.91
CA VAL A 10 31.37 -4.91 1.96
C VAL A 10 32.64 -4.06 2.14
N ASP A 11 33.09 -3.33 1.12
CA ASP A 11 34.36 -2.58 1.18
C ASP A 11 34.32 -1.35 2.08
N GLY A 12 33.18 -0.67 2.21
CA GLY A 12 33.06 0.55 3.03
C GLY A 12 33.05 0.30 4.55
N ASP A 13 32.43 -0.80 5.00
CA ASP A 13 32.34 -1.14 6.43
C ASP A 13 33.67 -1.69 6.98
N ASN A 14 34.44 -2.42 6.15
CA ASN A 14 35.78 -2.88 6.49
C ASN A 14 36.77 -1.72 6.68
N ASP A 15 36.63 -0.64 5.90
CA ASP A 15 37.49 0.56 6.01
C ASP A 15 37.23 1.32 7.32
N ILE A 16 35.97 1.43 7.76
CA ILE A 16 35.62 2.08 9.05
C ILE A 16 36.17 1.28 10.24
N ASN A 17 36.05 -0.05 10.22
CA ASN A 17 36.55 -0.89 11.31
C ASN A 17 38.07 -0.76 11.47
N GLN A 18 38.83 -0.75 10.37
CA GLN A 18 40.29 -0.50 10.39
C GLN A 18 40.63 0.88 10.97
N LEU A 19 39.89 1.92 10.59
CA LEU A 19 40.09 3.27 11.12
C LEU A 19 39.77 3.36 12.62
N VAL A 20 38.79 2.60 13.13
CA VAL A 20 38.46 2.54 14.56
C VAL A 20 39.54 1.77 15.32
N GLU A 21 40.05 0.66 14.78
CA GLU A 21 41.17 -0.09 15.36
C GLU A 21 42.43 0.79 15.50
N ASP A 22 42.78 1.55 14.46
CA ASP A 22 43.89 2.52 14.48
C ASP A 22 43.75 3.54 15.61
N ILE A 23 42.53 4.06 15.83
CA ILE A 23 42.24 5.00 16.92
C ILE A 23 42.39 4.31 18.27
N VAL A 24 41.91 3.06 18.41
CA VAL A 24 42.00 2.27 19.64
C VAL A 24 43.45 1.97 20.00
N GLU A 25 44.29 1.58 19.05
CA GLU A 25 45.72 1.35 19.28
C GLU A 25 46.44 2.64 19.68
N ALA A 26 46.18 3.72 18.96
CA ALA A 26 46.86 4.98 19.18
C ALA A 26 46.41 5.67 20.49
N SER A 27 45.25 5.31 21.02
CA SER A 27 44.75 5.73 22.35
C SER A 27 45.58 5.19 23.52
N LYS A 28 46.31 4.07 23.32
CA LYS A 28 47.16 3.41 24.33
C LYS A 28 48.55 4.06 24.44
N LEU A 29 48.96 4.84 23.44
CA LEU A 29 50.28 5.45 23.37
C LEU A 29 50.21 6.97 23.68
N PRO A 30 51.17 7.53 24.44
CA PRO A 30 51.29 8.99 24.62
C PRO A 30 51.58 9.71 23.30
N ALA A 31 51.11 10.95 23.15
CA ALA A 31 51.25 11.74 21.92
C ALA A 31 52.68 11.81 21.36
N LYS A 32 53.70 11.83 22.23
CA LYS A 32 55.13 11.88 21.84
C LYS A 32 55.69 10.58 21.26
N LYS A 33 55.00 9.45 21.44
CA LYS A 33 55.43 8.11 20.98
C LYS A 33 54.67 7.64 19.74
N ARG A 34 53.79 8.48 19.18
CA ARG A 34 52.98 8.15 18.00
C ARG A 34 53.76 8.52 16.74
N ALA A 35 53.76 7.62 15.75
CA ALA A 35 54.41 7.86 14.45
C ALA A 35 53.65 8.89 13.60
N THR A 36 52.33 9.00 13.80
CA THR A 36 51.42 9.86 13.02
C THR A 36 50.47 10.64 13.95
N ALA A 37 50.01 11.81 13.48
CA ALA A 37 48.97 12.55 14.16
C ALA A 37 47.62 11.84 13.96
N ILE A 38 46.87 11.59 15.04
CA ILE A 38 45.60 10.84 15.01
C ILE A 38 44.40 11.70 14.58
N ARG A 39 44.51 13.03 14.71
CA ARG A 39 43.42 13.97 14.41
C ARG A 39 42.78 13.77 13.01
N PRO A 40 43.54 13.56 11.92
CA PRO A 40 42.97 13.29 10.60
C PRO A 40 42.17 11.98 10.54
N THR A 41 42.62 10.93 11.26
CA THR A 41 41.91 9.65 11.35
C THR A 41 40.58 9.84 12.09
N VAL A 42 40.58 10.62 13.18
CA VAL A 42 39.36 10.98 13.91
C VAL A 42 38.39 11.78 13.04
N ASP A 43 38.89 12.73 12.25
CA ASP A 43 38.04 13.52 11.35
C ASP A 43 37.42 12.64 10.25
N LYS A 44 38.18 11.68 9.70
CA LYS A 44 37.66 10.69 8.73
C LYS A 44 36.55 9.81 9.32
N VAL A 45 36.75 9.28 10.53
CA VAL A 45 35.73 8.49 11.24
C VAL A 45 34.50 9.35 11.53
N ALA A 46 34.68 10.61 11.94
CA ALA A 46 33.58 11.53 12.19
C ALA A 46 32.76 11.85 10.93
N SER A 47 33.43 12.04 9.78
CA SER A 47 32.77 12.23 8.48
C SER A 47 32.00 10.98 8.05
N SER A 48 32.61 9.81 8.13
CA SER A 48 31.95 8.55 7.76
C SER A 48 30.73 8.24 8.64
N ALA A 49 30.87 8.44 9.96
CA ALA A 49 29.78 8.27 10.92
C ALA A 49 28.65 9.30 10.70
N TYR A 50 28.95 10.50 10.23
CA TYR A 50 27.94 11.49 9.86
C TYR A 50 27.18 11.10 8.59
N GLU A 51 27.83 10.46 7.61
CA GLU A 51 27.24 10.04 6.34
C GLU A 51 26.40 8.76 6.45
N ASN A 52 26.98 7.70 7.04
CA ASN A 52 26.40 6.36 7.04
C ASN A 52 25.92 5.88 8.42
N GLY A 53 26.29 6.58 9.49
CA GLY A 53 26.14 6.07 10.86
C GLY A 53 27.19 5.01 11.22
N LEU A 54 27.16 4.57 12.48
CA LEU A 54 28.03 3.53 13.02
C LEU A 54 27.22 2.26 13.30
N LEU A 55 27.76 1.13 12.83
CA LEU A 55 27.26 -0.21 13.12
C LEU A 55 27.54 -0.62 14.59
N PRO A 56 26.86 -1.66 15.12
CA PRO A 56 26.98 -2.06 16.52
C PRO A 56 28.42 -2.33 17.00
N GLU A 57 29.25 -2.97 16.18
CA GLU A 57 30.64 -3.31 16.51
C GLU A 57 31.53 -2.06 16.67
N PRO A 58 31.73 -1.22 15.63
CA PRO A 58 32.57 -0.03 15.74
C PRO A 58 32.03 0.98 16.77
N LEU A 59 30.70 1.07 16.92
CA LEU A 59 30.08 1.89 17.96
C LEU A 59 30.44 1.42 19.37
N ASN A 60 30.42 0.11 19.62
CA ASN A 60 30.74 -0.44 20.93
C ASN A 60 32.23 -0.26 21.28
N GLU A 61 33.12 -0.37 20.30
CA GLU A 61 34.55 -0.11 20.47
C GLU A 61 34.86 1.36 20.78
N LEU A 62 34.24 2.29 20.05
CA LEU A 62 34.38 3.73 20.32
C LEU A 62 33.81 4.10 21.69
N ILE A 63 32.66 3.57 22.09
CA ILE A 63 32.12 3.76 23.44
C ILE A 63 33.05 3.16 24.51
N TYR A 64 33.63 1.98 24.25
CA TYR A 64 34.60 1.37 25.16
C TYR A 64 35.83 2.25 25.37
N LEU A 65 36.32 2.89 24.30
CA LEU A 65 37.41 3.85 24.35
C LEU A 65 37.02 5.13 25.11
N LEU A 66 35.82 5.67 24.89
CA LEU A 66 35.33 6.90 25.54
C LEU A 66 35.01 6.71 27.03
N THR A 67 34.70 5.48 27.45
CA THR A 67 34.36 5.14 28.85
C THR A 67 35.58 4.82 29.71
N ARG A 68 36.81 4.88 29.15
CA ARG A 68 38.08 4.64 29.85
C ARG A 68 39.03 5.83 29.72
N PRO A 69 40.00 5.99 30.65
CA PRO A 69 41.05 6.97 30.49
C PRO A 69 41.89 6.62 29.25
N SER A 70 42.08 7.59 28.36
CA SER A 70 42.86 7.46 27.14
C SER A 70 43.89 8.59 27.03
N TYR A 71 44.95 8.37 26.24
CA TYR A 71 45.95 9.41 25.96
C TYR A 71 45.54 10.34 24.80
N LEU A 72 44.29 10.28 24.35
CA LEU A 72 43.77 11.16 23.29
C LEU A 72 43.52 12.56 23.85
N ASP A 73 43.66 13.58 23.01
CA ASP A 73 43.36 14.94 23.40
C ASP A 73 41.85 15.16 23.56
N GLN A 74 41.48 16.16 24.36
CA GLN A 74 40.09 16.48 24.66
C GLN A 74 39.30 16.90 23.41
N GLY A 75 39.97 17.46 22.39
CA GLY A 75 39.35 17.82 21.11
C GLY A 75 38.88 16.59 20.35
N SER A 76 39.77 15.63 20.15
CA SER A 76 39.49 14.35 19.49
C SER A 76 38.39 13.55 20.20
N LEU A 77 38.42 13.47 21.53
CA LEU A 77 37.38 12.76 22.31
C LEU A 77 35.98 13.39 22.14
N ASN A 78 35.90 14.72 22.10
CA ASN A 78 34.62 15.41 21.88
C ASN A 78 34.15 15.31 20.41
N ALA A 79 35.07 15.28 19.44
CA ALA A 79 34.75 15.09 18.03
C ALA A 79 34.15 13.70 17.77
N LEU A 80 34.77 12.65 18.33
CA LEU A 80 34.24 11.29 18.27
C LEU A 80 32.85 11.21 18.91
N LEU A 81 32.68 11.79 20.10
CA LEU A 81 31.41 11.73 20.81
C LEU A 81 30.25 12.41 20.05
N LYS A 82 30.52 13.57 19.41
CA LYS A 82 29.51 14.29 18.61
C LYS A 82 29.10 13.52 17.35
N SER A 83 30.00 12.72 16.80
CA SER A 83 29.79 11.93 15.59
C SER A 83 29.25 10.52 15.84
N LEU A 84 28.92 10.16 17.09
CA LEU A 84 28.33 8.86 17.40
C LEU A 84 26.87 8.75 16.94
N TYR A 85 26.62 8.45 15.68
CA TYR A 85 25.27 8.21 15.14
C TYR A 85 24.99 6.70 15.07
N PRO A 86 24.16 6.11 15.94
CA PRO A 86 23.85 4.68 15.87
C PRO A 86 22.99 4.34 14.63
N ALA A 87 23.54 3.56 13.70
CA ALA A 87 22.82 3.13 12.49
C ALA A 87 21.67 2.16 12.80
N THR A 88 21.79 1.39 13.89
CA THR A 88 20.81 0.40 14.37
C THR A 88 20.35 0.72 15.79
N LYS A 89 19.44 -0.09 16.34
CA LYS A 89 19.06 -0.02 17.77
C LYS A 89 20.28 -0.21 18.68
N LEU A 90 20.31 0.52 19.79
CA LEU A 90 21.40 0.48 20.77
C LEU A 90 21.25 -0.73 21.69
N SER A 91 22.30 -1.54 21.77
CA SER A 91 22.36 -2.70 22.66
C SER A 91 22.44 -2.31 24.14
N ASN A 92 21.99 -3.21 25.00
CA ASN A 92 21.99 -3.00 26.45
C ASN A 92 23.41 -2.84 27.01
N ASP A 93 24.41 -3.50 26.42
CA ASP A 93 25.80 -3.45 26.86
C ASP A 93 26.42 -2.05 26.72
N VAL A 94 26.10 -1.35 25.63
CA VAL A 94 26.54 0.03 25.40
C VAL A 94 25.97 0.95 26.48
N VAL A 95 24.68 0.79 26.80
CA VAL A 95 24.02 1.57 27.86
C VAL A 95 24.65 1.31 29.23
N TRP A 96 24.91 0.04 29.57
CA TRP A 96 25.55 -0.32 30.84
C TRP A 96 26.97 0.22 30.96
N ARG A 97 27.74 0.23 29.86
CA ARG A 97 29.10 0.81 29.85
C ARG A 97 29.09 2.31 30.11
N VAL A 98 28.16 3.04 29.48
CA VAL A 98 27.99 4.49 29.72
C VAL A 98 27.54 4.77 31.15
N VAL A 99 26.59 3.99 31.69
CA VAL A 99 26.16 4.15 33.08
C VAL A 99 27.28 3.80 34.07
N GLY A 100 28.06 2.76 33.78
CA GLY A 100 29.17 2.29 34.62
C GLY A 100 30.36 3.25 34.69
N CYS A 101 30.56 4.09 33.66
CA CYS A 101 31.65 5.06 33.64
C CYS A 101 31.36 6.34 34.47
N LEU A 102 30.14 6.48 35.02
CA LEU A 102 29.74 7.67 35.77
C LEU A 102 30.31 7.69 37.19
N GLY A 103 30.66 8.88 37.66
CA GLY A 103 31.15 9.13 39.02
C GLY A 103 32.67 9.28 39.11
N HIS A 104 33.19 9.23 40.33
CA HIS A 104 34.62 9.45 40.61
C HIS A 104 35.39 8.11 40.60
N GLY A 105 36.62 8.14 40.10
CA GLY A 105 37.54 7.00 40.09
C GLY A 105 38.71 7.21 39.12
N GLU A 106 39.88 6.66 39.43
CA GLU A 106 41.07 6.76 38.57
C GLU A 106 40.90 6.04 37.22
N LEU A 107 40.03 5.03 37.19
CA LEU A 107 39.69 4.24 35.99
C LEU A 107 38.56 4.87 35.15
N LYS A 108 38.06 6.06 35.52
CA LYS A 108 36.90 6.71 34.88
C LYS A 108 37.33 7.92 34.04
N PRO A 109 36.56 8.26 32.99
CA PRO A 109 36.86 9.41 32.14
C PRO A 109 36.61 10.73 32.89
N SER A 110 37.12 11.84 32.34
CA SER A 110 36.92 13.17 32.91
C SER A 110 35.44 13.52 33.10
N LEU A 111 35.11 14.31 34.12
CA LEU A 111 33.71 14.71 34.41
C LEU A 111 33.03 15.43 33.24
N ASN A 112 33.78 16.20 32.45
CA ASN A 112 33.28 16.84 31.24
C ASN A 112 32.87 15.81 30.17
N LEU A 113 33.68 14.76 30.00
CA LEU A 113 33.36 13.69 29.05
C LEU A 113 32.17 12.85 29.52
N GLN A 114 32.07 12.55 30.82
CA GLN A 114 30.90 11.89 31.42
C GLN A 114 29.61 12.68 31.18
N SER A 115 29.65 14.00 31.35
CA SER A 115 28.51 14.89 31.07
C SER A 115 28.08 14.83 29.60
N ASN A 116 29.04 14.89 28.67
CA ASN A 116 28.72 14.82 27.26
C ASN A 116 28.22 13.41 26.86
N LEU A 117 28.72 12.34 27.47
CA LEU A 117 28.21 10.97 27.27
C LEU A 117 26.77 10.84 27.76
N LEU A 118 26.42 11.44 28.90
CA LEU A 118 25.03 11.53 29.37
C LEU A 118 24.16 12.34 28.40
N LYS A 119 24.68 13.46 27.87
CA LYS A 119 23.97 14.24 26.85
C LYS A 119 23.70 13.39 25.60
N TRP A 120 24.69 12.63 25.14
CA TRP A 120 24.53 11.70 24.00
C TRP A 120 23.50 10.61 24.28
N LEU A 121 23.54 9.98 25.47
CA LEU A 121 22.58 8.95 25.86
C LEU A 121 21.13 9.48 25.89
N ILE A 122 20.95 10.74 26.30
CA ILE A 122 19.64 11.43 26.24
C ILE A 122 19.20 11.62 24.78
N MET A 123 20.10 12.06 23.89
CA MET A 123 19.77 12.24 22.47
C MET A 123 19.42 10.92 21.79
N ALA A 124 20.10 9.84 22.17
CA ALA A 124 19.90 8.50 21.62
C ALA A 124 18.84 7.66 22.37
N TYR A 125 18.12 8.23 23.37
CA TYR A 125 17.22 7.49 24.26
C TYR A 125 16.15 6.67 23.52
N HIS A 126 15.60 7.22 22.44
CA HIS A 126 14.59 6.58 21.60
C HIS A 126 15.08 5.38 20.77
N VAL A 127 16.41 5.23 20.62
CA VAL A 127 17.05 4.14 19.84
C VAL A 127 17.41 2.95 20.73
N ILE A 128 17.27 3.08 22.05
CA ILE A 128 17.61 2.02 23.00
C ILE A 128 16.68 0.82 22.79
N GLU A 129 17.27 -0.36 22.58
CA GLU A 129 16.54 -1.60 22.32
C GLU A 129 15.60 -1.98 23.48
N ASN A 130 16.09 -1.87 24.71
CA ASN A 130 15.30 -2.12 25.92
C ASN A 130 15.38 -0.94 26.90
N SER A 131 14.36 -0.08 26.87
CA SER A 131 14.25 1.07 27.79
C SER A 131 14.16 0.67 29.27
N ALA A 132 13.86 -0.60 29.60
CA ALA A 132 13.85 -1.08 30.98
C ALA A 132 15.26 -1.12 31.61
N VAL A 133 16.33 -1.19 30.81
CA VAL A 133 17.72 -1.21 31.31
C VAL A 133 18.02 0.04 32.14
N LEU A 134 17.65 1.22 31.64
CA LEU A 134 17.83 2.46 32.38
C LEU A 134 16.93 2.54 33.62
N SER A 135 15.75 1.91 33.57
CA SER A 135 14.87 1.82 34.75
C SER A 135 15.49 0.94 35.85
N GLN A 136 16.25 -0.09 35.51
CA GLN A 136 17.00 -0.90 36.48
C GLN A 136 18.15 -0.10 37.12
N ALA A 137 18.81 0.74 36.32
CA ALA A 137 19.87 1.65 36.78
C ALA A 137 19.34 2.87 37.57
N TYR A 138 18.02 3.06 37.70
CA TYR A 138 17.43 4.26 38.29
C TYR A 138 17.98 4.57 39.68
N ALA A 139 18.13 3.57 40.55
CA ALA A 139 18.66 3.77 41.90
C ALA A 139 20.11 4.27 41.88
N VAL A 140 20.94 3.74 40.97
CA VAL A 140 22.35 4.14 40.80
C VAL A 140 22.43 5.57 40.27
N LEU A 141 21.68 5.88 39.21
CA LEU A 141 21.60 7.22 38.62
C LEU A 141 21.09 8.25 39.63
N PHE A 142 20.12 7.87 40.46
CA PHE A 142 19.58 8.73 41.51
C PHE A 142 20.59 9.01 42.62
N ASN A 143 21.35 8.00 43.06
CA ASN A 143 22.38 8.18 44.09
C ASN A 143 23.56 9.05 43.61
N LEU A 144 23.85 9.04 42.29
CA LEU A 144 24.86 9.91 41.70
C LEU A 144 24.50 11.41 41.77
N LEU A 145 23.23 11.76 41.98
CA LEU A 145 22.83 13.14 42.27
C LEU A 145 23.41 13.63 43.60
N ASP A 146 23.49 12.74 44.60
CA ASP A 146 23.96 13.04 45.96
C ASP A 146 25.50 13.06 46.02
N THR A 147 26.17 12.16 45.30
CA THR A 147 27.64 12.17 45.21
C THR A 147 28.20 13.43 44.52
N ALA A 148 27.38 14.12 43.72
CA ALA A 148 27.67 15.43 43.14
C ALA A 148 27.43 16.60 44.12
N ALA A 149 26.86 16.35 45.30
CA ALA A 149 26.52 17.34 46.33
C ALA A 149 27.43 17.25 47.57
N ILE A 150 27.86 16.05 47.98
CA ILE A 150 28.61 15.79 49.23
C ILE A 150 29.97 16.54 49.34
N ARG A 151 30.48 17.16 48.26
CA ARG A 151 31.74 17.92 48.30
C ARG A 151 31.59 19.44 48.49
N LEU A 152 30.38 19.95 48.68
CA LEU A 152 30.14 21.37 48.97
C LEU A 152 30.21 21.73 50.47
N ASP A 153 30.37 20.74 51.37
CA ASP A 153 30.43 20.94 52.81
C ASP A 153 31.85 21.16 53.37
N CYS A 154 32.78 21.72 52.58
CA CYS A 154 34.02 22.29 53.12
C CYS A 154 33.84 23.81 53.37
N PRO A 155 33.96 24.29 54.63
CA PRO A 155 33.83 25.71 54.93
C PRO A 155 35.10 26.44 54.49
N GLY A 156 35.01 27.19 53.39
CA GLY A 156 36.09 28.07 52.94
C GLY A 156 35.91 28.60 51.52
N SER A 157 35.36 29.82 51.41
CA SER A 157 35.55 30.89 50.38
C SER A 157 35.96 30.58 48.91
N LEU A 158 35.76 29.39 48.37
CA LEU A 158 35.98 29.06 46.94
C LEU A 158 34.77 28.35 46.32
N THR A 159 33.58 28.64 46.83
CA THR A 159 32.36 27.85 46.60
C THR A 159 31.55 28.27 45.38
N GLU A 160 31.68 29.51 44.88
CA GLU A 160 30.94 29.91 43.66
C GLU A 160 31.56 29.39 42.36
N LYS A 161 32.89 29.35 42.25
CA LYS A 161 33.56 28.81 41.04
C LYS A 161 33.50 27.29 40.92
N LEU A 162 33.39 26.56 42.05
CA LEU A 162 33.17 25.10 42.03
C LEU A 162 31.68 24.72 41.87
N LYS A 163 30.73 25.59 42.24
CA LYS A 163 29.30 25.39 41.96
C LYS A 163 28.98 25.31 40.47
N ALA A 164 29.75 26.00 39.63
CA ALA A 164 29.68 25.94 38.18
C ALA A 164 30.34 24.69 37.55
N LEU A 165 30.97 23.82 38.36
CA LEU A 165 31.91 22.80 37.90
C LEU A 165 31.41 21.35 38.06
N THR A 166 30.10 21.12 38.18
CA THR A 166 29.53 19.76 38.08
C THR A 166 28.71 19.62 36.79
N PRO A 167 29.38 19.43 35.64
CA PRO A 167 28.77 19.54 34.32
C PRO A 167 27.71 18.46 34.04
N SER A 168 27.57 17.43 34.88
CA SER A 168 26.69 16.27 34.66
C SER A 168 25.31 16.36 35.32
N ARG A 169 25.09 17.29 36.25
CA ARG A 169 23.83 17.36 37.03
C ARG A 169 22.60 17.66 36.16
N PRO A 170 22.62 18.63 35.23
CA PRO A 170 21.46 18.90 34.36
C PRO A 170 21.09 17.71 33.47
N GLN A 171 22.09 17.02 32.91
CA GLN A 171 21.91 15.85 32.06
C GLN A 171 21.39 14.67 32.89
N LEU A 172 21.90 14.45 34.10
CA LEU A 172 21.42 13.39 34.99
C LEU A 172 19.95 13.62 35.40
N CYS A 173 19.57 14.85 35.73
CA CYS A 173 18.17 15.21 36.01
C CYS A 173 17.27 15.01 34.79
N HIS A 174 17.75 15.35 33.59
CA HIS A 174 17.03 15.15 32.34
C HIS A 174 16.85 13.65 32.03
N LEU A 175 17.91 12.85 32.16
CA LEU A 175 17.82 11.40 31.98
C LEU A 175 16.85 10.79 32.99
N LEU A 176 16.97 11.17 34.27
CA LEU A 176 16.05 10.74 35.33
C LEU A 176 14.61 11.12 35.01
N ALA A 177 14.35 12.33 34.50
CA ALA A 177 13.02 12.76 34.09
C ALA A 177 12.45 11.87 32.97
N LEU A 178 13.25 11.51 31.97
CA LEU A 178 12.83 10.63 30.86
C LEU A 178 12.52 9.20 31.31
N ILE A 179 13.24 8.67 32.30
CA ILE A 179 13.07 7.30 32.79
C ILE A 179 12.14 7.21 34.01
N THR A 180 11.69 8.34 34.55
CA THR A 180 10.82 8.35 35.73
C THR A 180 9.46 7.78 35.37
N ARG A 181 9.06 6.78 36.15
CA ARG A 181 7.76 6.12 36.11
C ARG A 181 7.22 6.13 37.55
N ARG A 182 5.93 5.84 37.73
CA ARG A 182 5.29 5.86 39.05
C ARG A 182 6.04 5.05 40.13
N LYS A 183 6.57 3.86 39.79
CA LYS A 183 7.37 3.01 40.69
C LYS A 183 8.66 3.66 41.23
N HIS A 184 9.18 4.65 40.50
CA HIS A 184 10.42 5.34 40.83
C HIS A 184 10.21 6.51 41.80
N VAL A 185 8.99 7.04 41.88
CA VAL A 185 8.64 8.18 42.74
C VAL A 185 8.23 7.65 44.12
N ARG A 186 9.20 7.56 45.03
CA ARG A 186 9.01 7.10 46.41
C ARG A 186 9.21 8.25 47.40
N PRO A 187 8.53 8.27 48.56
CA PRO A 187 8.61 9.38 49.52
C PRO A 187 10.04 9.78 49.91
N PHE A 188 10.94 8.81 50.13
CA PHE A 188 12.34 9.11 50.48
C PHE A 188 13.11 9.82 49.35
N ARG A 189 12.80 9.52 48.08
CA ARG A 189 13.43 10.18 46.92
C ARG A 189 12.92 11.59 46.75
N ILE A 190 11.62 11.81 46.96
CA ILE A 190 11.01 13.15 46.96
C ILE A 190 11.68 14.02 48.02
N GLN A 191 11.84 13.50 49.25
CA GLN A 191 12.53 14.20 50.34
C GLN A 191 13.98 14.52 49.99
N LEU A 192 14.73 13.58 49.39
CA LEU A 192 16.11 13.82 48.98
C LEU A 192 16.23 14.93 47.92
N VAL A 193 15.39 14.90 46.88
CA VAL A 193 15.41 15.93 45.81
C VAL A 193 14.99 17.30 46.37
N LEU A 194 14.03 17.35 47.30
CA LEU A 194 13.65 18.59 47.99
C LEU A 194 14.81 19.14 48.85
N ASN A 195 15.54 18.28 49.56
CA ASN A 195 16.72 18.68 50.34
C ASN A 195 17.84 19.19 49.42
N LEU A 196 18.11 18.49 48.31
CA LEU A 196 19.09 18.92 47.32
C LEU A 196 18.73 20.27 46.69
N SER A 197 17.44 20.51 46.39
CA SER A 197 16.95 21.79 45.86
C SER A 197 17.15 22.93 46.86
N ARG A 198 16.88 22.70 48.15
CA ARG A 198 17.10 23.66 49.24
C ARG A 198 18.58 24.02 49.43
N ASN A 199 19.47 23.04 49.37
CA ASN A 199 20.92 23.25 49.58
C ASN A 199 21.61 23.91 48.39
N THR A 200 21.11 23.69 47.16
CA THR A 200 21.78 24.15 45.94
C THR A 200 21.33 25.56 45.50
N GLY A 201 20.13 25.99 45.93
CA GLY A 201 19.51 27.24 45.53
C GLY A 201 18.89 27.15 44.13
N SER A 202 17.57 26.98 44.03
CA SER A 202 16.75 27.12 42.80
C SER A 202 17.35 26.53 41.50
N ASP A 203 17.97 25.34 41.54
CA ASP A 203 18.48 24.70 40.32
C ASP A 203 17.31 24.37 39.36
N PRO A 204 17.28 24.92 38.13
CA PRO A 204 16.21 24.66 37.17
C PRO A 204 16.04 23.18 36.81
N ALA A 205 17.12 22.39 36.80
CA ALA A 205 17.08 20.98 36.44
C ALA A 205 16.44 20.13 37.56
N LEU A 206 16.76 20.41 38.83
CA LEU A 206 16.11 19.76 39.97
C LEU A 206 14.64 20.19 40.10
N THR A 207 14.34 21.45 39.81
CA THR A 207 12.95 21.96 39.76
C THR A 207 12.14 21.27 38.65
N GLY A 208 12.76 21.04 37.48
CA GLY A 208 12.16 20.25 36.40
C GLY A 208 11.87 18.81 36.79
N LEU A 209 12.80 18.15 37.51
CA LEU A 209 12.59 16.78 37.99
C LEU A 209 11.49 16.71 39.07
N LEU A 210 11.42 17.67 39.99
CA LEU A 210 10.34 17.77 40.99
C LEU A 210 8.97 17.97 40.32
N ARG A 211 8.92 18.68 39.20
CA ARG A 211 7.69 18.84 38.42
C ARG A 211 7.22 17.51 37.82
N VAL A 212 8.14 16.72 37.26
CA VAL A 212 7.82 15.35 36.79
C VAL A 212 7.34 14.46 37.93
N TYR A 213 7.91 14.60 39.14
CA TYR A 213 7.43 13.85 40.32
C TYR A 213 6.03 14.31 40.76
N LYS A 214 5.71 15.59 40.62
CA LYS A 214 4.39 16.17 40.93
C LYS A 214 3.28 15.56 40.07
N ASP A 215 3.57 15.27 38.81
CA ASP A 215 2.59 14.65 37.91
C ASP A 215 2.12 13.28 38.43
N TYR A 216 2.95 12.58 39.23
CA TYR A 216 2.60 11.29 39.84
C TYR A 216 2.06 11.40 41.28
N TYR A 217 2.48 12.40 42.06
CA TYR A 217 2.04 12.61 43.46
C TYR A 217 1.82 14.10 43.76
N PRO A 218 0.69 14.70 43.33
CA PRO A 218 0.42 16.13 43.48
C PRO A 218 0.21 16.54 44.95
N GLU A 219 -0.27 15.63 45.79
CA GLU A 219 -0.58 15.83 47.22
C GLU A 219 0.67 16.11 48.08
N ILE A 220 1.83 15.56 47.70
CA ILE A 220 3.04 15.53 48.54
C ILE A 220 3.96 16.73 48.25
N ILE A 221 3.86 17.32 47.05
CA ILE A 221 4.80 18.33 46.56
C ILE A 221 4.18 19.73 46.68
N VAL A 222 4.58 20.44 47.74
CA VAL A 222 4.11 21.79 48.07
C VAL A 222 4.54 22.81 46.99
N SER A 223 3.57 23.58 46.49
CA SER A 223 3.71 24.53 45.38
C SER A 223 4.82 25.58 45.52
N ASP A 224 5.26 25.88 46.75
CA ASP A 224 6.35 26.84 46.99
C ASP A 224 7.73 26.33 46.54
N ALA A 225 7.95 25.02 46.49
CA ALA A 225 9.19 24.41 45.99
C ALA A 225 9.35 24.48 44.45
N LEU A 226 8.32 24.96 43.74
CA LEU A 226 8.25 25.04 42.28
C LEU A 226 8.28 26.49 41.75
N ARG A 227 8.58 27.47 42.61
CA ARG A 227 8.72 28.88 42.18
C ARG A 227 9.94 29.06 41.27
N GLY A 228 9.72 28.96 39.96
CA GLY A 228 10.72 29.24 38.93
C GLY A 228 10.20 28.93 37.52
N ARG A 229 10.60 29.72 36.51
CA ARG A 229 10.27 29.49 35.08
C ARG A 229 11.09 28.34 34.47
N ALA A 230 11.25 27.22 35.16
CA ALA A 230 11.93 26.05 34.62
C ALA A 230 10.93 25.24 33.75
N SER A 231 11.10 25.38 32.44
CA SER A 231 10.34 24.68 31.41
C SER A 231 10.84 23.23 31.23
N ALA A 232 9.95 22.38 30.72
CA ALA A 232 10.16 20.97 30.40
C ALA A 232 11.52 20.71 29.75
N PHE A 233 12.21 19.66 30.20
CA PHE A 233 13.46 19.21 29.59
C PHE A 233 13.26 19.06 28.07
N LYS A 234 13.92 19.92 27.29
CA LYS A 234 13.86 19.90 25.82
C LYS A 234 14.96 19.00 25.28
N HIS A 235 14.74 18.43 24.09
CA HIS A 235 15.77 17.66 23.40
C HIS A 235 17.05 18.50 23.25
N PRO A 236 18.24 18.00 23.62
CA PRO A 236 19.45 18.82 23.68
C PRO A 236 19.95 19.36 22.32
N ASP A 237 19.60 18.68 21.23
CA ASP A 237 19.97 19.03 19.86
C ASP A 237 18.97 18.45 18.85
N MET A 238 18.14 19.29 18.22
CA MET A 238 17.13 18.82 17.25
C MET A 238 17.73 18.47 15.88
N GLU A 239 18.78 19.15 15.45
CA GLU A 239 19.41 18.92 14.15
C GLU A 239 20.13 17.56 14.13
N TRP A 240 20.82 17.24 15.23
CA TRP A 240 21.44 15.92 15.42
C TRP A 240 20.38 14.80 15.36
N ARG A 241 19.20 15.05 15.94
CA ARG A 241 18.10 14.09 15.96
C ARG A 241 17.52 13.84 14.58
N GLU A 242 17.26 14.89 13.81
CA GLU A 242 16.77 14.78 12.44
C GLU A 242 17.76 14.00 11.55
N ARG A 243 19.06 14.25 11.74
CA ARG A 243 20.12 13.52 11.02
C ARG A 243 20.13 12.03 11.38
N LEU A 244 20.03 11.69 12.66
CA LEU A 244 19.96 10.28 13.09
C LEU A 244 18.74 9.57 12.52
N ASP A 245 17.56 10.21 12.56
CA ASP A 245 16.33 9.65 11.99
C ASP A 245 16.47 9.44 10.47
N GLN A 246 17.26 10.26 9.76
CA GLN A 246 17.58 10.07 8.35
C GLN A 246 18.48 8.85 8.13
N ILE A 247 19.58 8.74 8.88
CA ILE A 247 20.52 7.62 8.78
C ILE A 247 19.81 6.28 9.00
N GLN A 248 18.96 6.17 10.03
CA GLN A 248 18.22 4.94 10.31
C GLN A 248 17.18 4.61 9.23
N ARG A 249 16.56 5.62 8.61
CA ARG A 249 15.67 5.42 7.46
C ARG A 249 16.42 4.89 6.25
N ASP A 250 17.57 5.48 5.93
CA ASP A 250 18.37 5.09 4.79
C ASP A 250 18.95 3.67 4.99
N HIS A 251 19.40 3.36 6.21
CA HIS A 251 19.89 2.02 6.57
C HIS A 251 18.78 0.96 6.54
N SER A 252 17.59 1.27 7.07
CA SER A 252 16.44 0.34 7.05
C SER A 252 15.87 0.12 5.65
N GLN A 253 15.87 1.14 4.78
CA GLN A 253 15.49 0.99 3.37
C GLN A 253 16.47 0.11 2.61
N ARG A 254 17.79 0.35 2.74
CA ARG A 254 18.82 -0.51 2.14
C ARG A 254 18.70 -1.96 2.62
N THR A 255 18.44 -2.18 3.91
CA THR A 255 18.26 -3.52 4.46
C THR A 255 16.96 -4.18 3.98
N ALA A 256 15.86 -3.44 3.87
CA ALA A 256 14.57 -3.94 3.40
C ALA A 256 14.59 -4.30 1.91
N ASP A 257 15.32 -3.56 1.08
CA ASP A 257 15.48 -3.84 -0.35
C ASP A 257 16.33 -5.12 -0.57
N VAL A 258 17.29 -5.38 0.31
CA VAL A 258 18.15 -6.59 0.27
C VAL A 258 17.43 -7.83 0.84
N THR A 259 16.56 -7.67 1.85
CA THR A 259 15.90 -8.79 2.56
C THR A 259 14.43 -9.01 2.21
N GLY A 260 13.81 -8.13 1.42
CA GLY A 260 12.41 -8.23 1.00
C GLY A 260 11.37 -8.18 2.12
N GLN A 261 11.73 -7.72 3.33
CA GLN A 261 10.80 -7.72 4.48
C GLN A 261 9.82 -6.53 4.44
N PRO A 262 8.50 -6.77 4.62
CA PRO A 262 7.52 -5.70 4.69
C PRO A 262 7.68 -4.86 5.96
N ARG A 263 7.45 -3.54 5.85
CA ARG A 263 7.48 -2.58 6.96
C ARG A 263 6.61 -3.06 8.15
N ASN A 264 7.23 -3.27 9.32
CA ASN A 264 6.54 -3.71 10.53
C ASN A 264 5.59 -2.62 11.08
N GLY A 265 4.30 -2.74 10.77
CA GLY A 265 3.24 -1.89 11.34
C GLY A 265 2.85 -2.28 12.77
N PHE A 266 3.83 -2.54 13.64
CA PHE A 266 3.66 -2.93 15.05
C PHE A 266 4.23 -1.90 16.05
N SER A 267 4.45 -0.67 15.58
CA SER A 267 4.83 0.49 16.41
C SER A 267 3.90 1.66 16.13
N VAL A 268 3.62 2.48 17.15
CA VAL A 268 2.82 3.71 16.99
C VAL A 268 3.51 4.66 16.01
N ASN A 269 2.75 5.06 14.99
CA ASN A 269 3.24 5.84 13.88
C ASN A 269 3.19 7.34 14.21
N HIS A 270 3.99 7.77 15.19
CA HIS A 270 4.17 9.20 15.49
C HIS A 270 4.66 10.00 14.27
N SER A 271 5.31 9.31 13.32
CA SER A 271 5.82 9.86 12.07
C SER A 271 4.80 9.90 10.93
N ALA A 272 3.75 9.06 10.89
CA ALA A 272 2.75 9.12 9.82
C ALA A 272 1.95 10.44 9.85
N LEU A 273 1.71 10.99 11.05
CA LEU A 273 1.15 12.33 11.22
C LEU A 273 2.14 13.46 10.89
N ARG A 274 3.47 13.25 11.02
CA ARG A 274 4.48 14.28 10.75
C ARG A 274 5.04 14.26 9.32
N ALA A 275 5.10 13.09 8.68
CA ALA A 275 5.63 12.89 7.33
C ALA A 275 4.71 13.43 6.22
N ARG A 276 3.42 13.65 6.53
CA ARG A 276 2.50 14.42 5.66
C ARG A 276 2.72 15.93 5.73
N GLY A 277 3.71 16.41 6.49
CA GLY A 277 4.37 17.70 6.25
C GLY A 277 3.43 18.90 6.13
N ARG A 278 2.47 19.09 7.04
CA ARG A 278 1.70 20.34 7.16
C ARG A 278 1.26 20.51 8.60
N LYS A 279 1.43 21.72 9.14
CA LYS A 279 1.02 22.17 10.49
C LYS A 279 -0.50 22.10 10.74
N GLY A 280 -1.27 21.27 10.02
CA GLY A 280 -2.72 21.38 9.92
C GLY A 280 -3.52 20.09 10.05
N THR A 281 -2.92 18.91 10.24
CA THR A 281 -3.74 17.71 10.51
C THR A 281 -4.30 17.81 11.94
N ASN A 282 -5.59 18.19 12.06
CA ASN A 282 -6.36 18.19 13.32
C ASN A 282 -6.54 16.78 13.93
N LEU A 283 -5.87 15.76 13.39
CA LEU A 283 -5.91 14.42 13.93
C LEU A 283 -5.06 14.37 15.21
N PRO A 284 -5.65 14.06 16.36
CA PRO A 284 -4.88 13.82 17.57
C PRO A 284 -3.97 12.60 17.41
N SER A 285 -2.82 12.63 18.09
CA SER A 285 -1.90 11.50 18.13
C SER A 285 -2.32 10.51 19.21
N VAL A 286 -1.97 9.23 19.04
CA VAL A 286 -2.26 8.17 20.01
C VAL A 286 -1.64 8.54 21.38
N HIS A 287 -2.50 8.86 22.35
CA HIS A 287 -2.13 9.21 23.72
C HIS A 287 -3.08 8.57 24.73
N THR A 288 -2.51 7.89 25.72
CA THR A 288 -3.23 7.22 26.82
C THR A 288 -2.88 7.88 28.14
N SER A 289 -3.80 8.65 28.75
CA SER A 289 -3.49 9.43 29.97
C SER A 289 -3.89 8.76 31.29
N ALA A 290 -4.56 7.59 31.25
CA ALA A 290 -5.18 6.96 32.42
C ALA A 290 -4.68 5.53 32.73
N ALA A 291 -3.46 5.19 32.29
CA ALA A 291 -2.88 3.85 32.45
C ALA A 291 -2.72 3.42 33.92
N THR A 292 -3.30 2.27 34.27
CA THR A 292 -3.13 1.59 35.58
C THR A 292 -1.81 0.79 35.67
N GLU A 293 -1.34 0.46 36.89
CA GLU A 293 -0.03 -0.18 37.13
C GLU A 293 0.13 -1.58 36.49
N ASN A 294 -0.98 -2.22 36.12
CA ASN A 294 -1.03 -3.51 35.40
C ASN A 294 -1.30 -3.38 33.90
N SER A 295 -1.51 -2.15 33.39
CA SER A 295 -1.81 -1.88 32.00
C SER A 295 -0.56 -1.55 31.18
N VAL A 296 -0.61 -1.86 29.90
CA VAL A 296 0.42 -1.53 28.90
C VAL A 296 -0.19 -0.56 27.90
N THR A 297 0.48 0.54 27.58
CA THR A 297 -0.08 1.49 26.60
C THR A 297 0.35 1.12 25.18
N LEU A 298 -0.43 1.52 24.16
CA LEU A 298 -0.10 1.20 22.77
C LEU A 298 1.24 1.81 22.32
N GLU A 299 1.63 2.94 22.93
CA GLU A 299 2.92 3.61 22.71
C GLU A 299 4.12 2.76 23.14
N GLU A 300 3.93 1.75 24.01
CA GLU A 300 4.98 0.85 24.50
C GLU A 300 5.18 -0.41 23.62
N ILE A 301 4.36 -0.58 22.58
CA ILE A 301 4.39 -1.75 21.69
C ILE A 301 5.26 -1.45 20.47
N ASP A 302 6.27 -2.29 20.25
CA ASP A 302 7.24 -2.18 19.15
C ASP A 302 7.39 -3.46 18.32
N SER A 303 6.62 -4.50 18.64
CA SER A 303 6.71 -5.82 18.02
C SER A 303 5.38 -6.59 18.12
N ALA A 304 5.18 -7.53 17.19
CA ALA A 304 4.00 -8.40 17.17
C ALA A 304 3.90 -9.28 18.43
N ASP A 305 5.03 -9.78 18.92
CA ASP A 305 5.08 -10.63 20.12
C ASP A 305 4.65 -9.87 21.37
N ARG A 306 5.10 -8.62 21.52
CA ARG A 306 4.69 -7.78 22.65
C ARG A 306 3.22 -7.39 22.58
N LEU A 307 2.66 -7.17 21.38
CA LEU A 307 1.23 -6.96 21.20
C LEU A 307 0.44 -8.18 21.66
N ALA A 308 0.84 -9.38 21.22
CA ALA A 308 0.16 -10.62 21.56
C ALA A 308 0.19 -10.93 23.07
N GLN A 309 1.34 -10.75 23.72
CA GLN A 309 1.51 -11.02 25.15
C GLN A 309 0.75 -10.06 26.06
N ASN A 310 0.47 -8.84 25.60
CA ASN A 310 -0.15 -7.80 26.42
C ASN A 310 -1.55 -7.40 25.94
N ILE A 311 -2.16 -8.13 24.99
CA ILE A 311 -3.40 -7.71 24.33
C ILE A 311 -4.55 -7.42 25.30
N GLU A 312 -4.64 -8.17 26.40
CA GLU A 312 -5.65 -8.02 27.45
C GLU A 312 -5.38 -6.86 28.40
N LYS A 313 -4.11 -6.43 28.50
CA LYS A 313 -3.64 -5.37 29.39
C LYS A 313 -3.59 -4.01 28.71
N ILE A 314 -3.88 -3.94 27.41
CA ILE A 314 -3.82 -2.69 26.66
C ILE A 314 -5.05 -1.82 26.93
N GLU A 315 -4.81 -0.65 27.51
CA GLU A 315 -5.83 0.37 27.67
C GLU A 315 -6.05 1.17 26.37
N LEU A 316 -7.31 1.55 26.12
CA LEU A 316 -7.67 2.29 24.92
C LEU A 316 -7.20 3.75 25.03
N PRO A 317 -6.60 4.32 23.97
CA PRO A 317 -6.24 5.73 23.95
C PRO A 317 -7.46 6.63 24.16
N ASN A 318 -7.24 7.80 24.76
CA ASN A 318 -8.33 8.76 24.99
C ASN A 318 -8.89 9.32 23.68
N GLN A 319 -8.01 9.49 22.69
CA GLN A 319 -8.29 10.08 21.38
C GLN A 319 -8.37 9.00 20.30
N LEU A 320 -9.48 8.24 20.28
CA LEU A 320 -9.73 7.17 19.29
C LEU A 320 -9.82 7.66 17.84
N ALA A 321 -9.94 8.96 17.63
CA ALA A 321 -9.64 9.66 16.40
C ALA A 321 -8.36 9.21 15.67
N ALA A 322 -7.30 8.91 16.44
CA ALA A 322 -6.02 8.45 15.91
C ALA A 322 -6.13 7.12 15.16
N VAL A 323 -7.22 6.36 15.35
CA VAL A 323 -7.52 5.10 14.65
C VAL A 323 -7.52 5.30 13.14
N LEU A 324 -7.94 6.46 12.63
CA LEU A 324 -7.98 6.63 11.18
C LEU A 324 -6.58 6.65 10.54
N ALA A 325 -5.54 7.07 11.28
CA ALA A 325 -4.18 7.20 10.76
C ALA A 325 -3.20 6.15 11.29
N ASP A 326 -3.40 5.63 12.51
CA ASP A 326 -2.44 4.72 13.15
C ASP A 326 -2.75 3.23 12.86
N PRO A 327 -1.87 2.51 12.12
CA PRO A 327 -2.14 1.12 11.74
C PRO A 327 -2.12 0.13 12.91
N LEU A 328 -1.35 0.41 13.96
CA LEU A 328 -1.26 -0.46 15.13
C LEU A 328 -2.57 -0.38 15.93
N LEU A 329 -3.10 0.82 16.11
CA LEU A 329 -4.37 1.04 16.78
C LEU A 329 -5.55 0.45 16.00
N GLN A 330 -5.54 0.54 14.66
CA GLN A 330 -6.54 -0.15 13.81
C GLN A 330 -6.55 -1.66 14.03
N LYS A 331 -5.36 -2.30 14.04
CA LYS A 331 -5.22 -3.73 14.31
C LYS A 331 -5.72 -4.08 15.71
N PHE A 332 -5.36 -3.27 16.70
CA PHE A 332 -5.79 -3.50 18.08
C PHE A 332 -7.31 -3.44 18.24
N ILE A 333 -7.98 -2.44 17.65
CA ILE A 333 -9.45 -2.35 17.69
C ILE A 333 -10.11 -3.52 16.96
N ALA A 334 -9.59 -3.89 15.78
CA ALA A 334 -10.09 -5.04 15.02
C ALA A 334 -9.98 -6.36 15.80
N LEU A 335 -8.92 -6.53 16.58
CA LEU A 335 -8.70 -7.73 17.41
C LEU A 335 -9.56 -7.72 18.69
N LYS A 336 -9.68 -6.57 19.36
CA LYS A 336 -10.41 -6.44 20.63
C LYS A 336 -11.92 -6.63 20.48
N LYS A 337 -12.49 -6.28 19.32
CA LYS A 337 -13.94 -6.35 19.04
C LYS A 337 -14.81 -5.73 20.15
N ASP A 338 -14.37 -4.58 20.67
CA ASP A 338 -15.10 -3.85 21.71
C ASP A 338 -16.14 -2.90 21.09
N ASP A 339 -17.41 -3.14 21.39
CA ASP A 339 -18.54 -2.34 20.90
C ASP A 339 -18.46 -0.88 21.36
N ALA A 340 -17.97 -0.63 22.58
CA ALA A 340 -17.88 0.74 23.11
C ALA A 340 -16.79 1.54 22.38
N ALA A 341 -15.65 0.90 22.10
CA ALA A 341 -14.57 1.50 21.31
C ALA A 341 -15.03 1.79 19.87
N SER A 342 -15.75 0.84 19.25
CA SER A 342 -16.28 0.97 17.89
C SER A 342 -17.30 2.13 17.79
N ARG A 343 -18.20 2.25 18.76
CA ARG A 343 -19.16 3.39 18.84
C ARG A 343 -18.46 4.74 19.01
N ARG A 344 -17.38 4.80 19.79
CA ARG A 344 -16.61 6.04 19.97
C ARG A 344 -15.87 6.46 18.69
N VAL A 345 -15.33 5.50 17.93
CA VAL A 345 -14.73 5.75 16.62
C VAL A 345 -15.80 6.30 15.67
N ILE A 346 -16.96 5.64 15.62
CA ILE A 346 -18.13 6.08 14.83
C ILE A 346 -18.54 7.51 15.17
N HIS A 347 -18.77 7.83 16.44
CA HIS A 347 -19.20 9.17 16.87
C HIS A 347 -18.17 10.25 16.51
N TRP A 348 -16.88 9.93 16.58
CA TRP A 348 -15.85 10.89 16.21
C TRP A 348 -15.78 11.10 14.69
N VAL A 349 -15.92 10.02 13.91
CA VAL A 349 -16.04 10.11 12.46
C VAL A 349 -17.27 10.94 12.09
N ASP A 350 -18.43 10.70 12.71
CA ASP A 350 -19.64 11.50 12.52
C ASP A 350 -19.39 13.00 12.80
N ALA A 351 -18.75 13.34 13.92
CA ALA A 351 -18.49 14.74 14.29
C ALA A 351 -17.65 15.49 13.24
N ILE A 352 -16.59 14.87 12.70
CA ILE A 352 -15.78 15.50 11.63
C ILE A 352 -16.54 15.61 10.33
N LEU A 353 -17.31 14.58 10.01
CA LEU A 353 -18.12 14.56 8.80
C LEU A 353 -19.24 15.62 8.86
N GLU A 354 -19.80 15.90 10.04
CA GLU A 354 -20.73 17.00 10.26
C GLU A 354 -20.07 18.38 10.10
N ASP A 355 -18.85 18.58 10.59
CA ASP A 355 -18.11 19.83 10.38
C ASP A 355 -17.86 20.10 8.89
N VAL A 356 -17.58 19.05 8.12
CA VAL A 356 -17.46 19.12 6.65
C VAL A 356 -18.81 19.47 5.99
N LEU A 357 -19.91 18.83 6.41
CA LEU A 357 -21.25 19.11 5.84
C LEU A 357 -21.74 20.52 6.15
N ASN A 358 -21.39 21.07 7.31
CA ASN A 358 -21.78 22.41 7.73
C ASN A 358 -21.00 23.53 7.01
N GLY A 359 -20.06 23.18 6.11
CA GLY A 359 -19.26 24.13 5.35
C GLY A 359 -18.18 24.83 6.19
N ASN A 360 -17.86 24.30 7.37
CA ASN A 360 -16.81 24.84 8.23
C ASN A 360 -15.40 24.38 7.80
N ALA A 361 -15.31 23.39 6.90
CA ALA A 361 -14.07 22.89 6.35
C ALA A 361 -13.67 23.65 5.07
N ASP A 362 -12.39 23.99 4.93
CA ASP A 362 -11.85 24.48 3.67
C ASP A 362 -11.62 23.32 2.68
N ASP A 363 -11.49 23.63 1.38
CA ASP A 363 -11.30 22.62 0.31
C ASP A 363 -10.10 21.70 0.58
N LYS A 364 -9.06 22.21 1.25
CA LYS A 364 -7.88 21.44 1.63
C LYS A 364 -8.20 20.43 2.72
N LEU A 365 -8.85 20.85 3.80
CA LEU A 365 -9.28 19.97 4.88
C LEU A 365 -10.27 18.91 4.38
N PHE A 366 -11.16 19.26 3.45
CA PHE A 366 -12.06 18.29 2.82
C PHE A 366 -11.29 17.19 2.09
N ASN A 367 -10.36 17.55 1.21
CA ASN A 367 -9.54 16.58 0.49
C ASN A 367 -8.70 15.71 1.46
N GLU A 368 -8.04 16.32 2.44
CA GLU A 368 -7.24 15.60 3.43
C GLU A 368 -8.09 14.63 4.27
N THR A 369 -9.32 15.03 4.64
CA THR A 369 -10.25 14.17 5.38
C THR A 369 -10.69 12.97 4.54
N MET A 370 -11.01 13.19 3.26
CA MET A 370 -11.38 12.10 2.36
C MET A 370 -10.22 11.12 2.09
N GLU A 371 -8.98 11.60 1.97
CA GLU A 371 -7.80 10.74 1.85
C GLU A 371 -7.56 9.89 3.10
N ILE A 372 -7.74 10.48 4.30
CA ILE A 372 -7.62 9.75 5.57
C ILE A 372 -8.70 8.67 5.66
N LEU A 373 -9.93 8.96 5.25
CA LEU A 373 -11.02 7.99 5.21
C LEU A 373 -10.78 6.91 4.16
N GLU A 374 -10.24 7.25 2.99
CA GLU A 374 -9.83 6.27 1.98
C GLU A 374 -8.78 5.30 2.52
N ASP A 375 -7.75 5.82 3.20
CA ASP A 375 -6.70 5.01 3.83
C ASP A 375 -7.29 4.06 4.89
N TYR A 376 -8.18 4.58 5.72
CA TYR A 376 -8.87 3.78 6.75
C TYR A 376 -9.73 2.67 6.13
N VAL A 377 -10.61 3.00 5.19
CA VAL A 377 -11.50 2.05 4.49
C VAL A 377 -10.69 1.04 3.68
N THR A 378 -9.58 1.46 3.07
CA THR A 378 -8.68 0.55 2.35
C THR A 378 -7.96 -0.41 3.29
N ARG A 379 -7.78 -0.10 4.57
CA ARG A 379 -7.18 -1.01 5.56
C ARG A 379 -8.20 -1.93 6.18
N VAL A 380 -9.36 -1.40 6.57
CA VAL A 380 -10.48 -2.16 7.16
C VAL A 380 -11.18 -3.03 6.09
N LYS A 381 -11.07 -2.64 4.82
CA LYS A 381 -11.67 -3.28 3.65
C LYS A 381 -13.21 -3.25 3.63
N GLU A 382 -13.82 -2.40 4.44
CA GLU A 382 -15.27 -2.23 4.53
C GLU A 382 -15.56 -0.76 4.81
N THR A 383 -16.60 -0.22 4.14
CA THR A 383 -17.04 1.16 4.38
C THR A 383 -18.09 1.18 5.49
N PRO A 384 -17.82 1.85 6.62
CA PRO A 384 -18.79 1.94 7.72
C PRO A 384 -20.08 2.65 7.29
N ALA A 385 -21.22 2.23 7.84
CA ALA A 385 -22.52 2.82 7.55
C ALA A 385 -22.56 4.35 7.80
N VAL A 386 -21.82 4.83 8.79
CA VAL A 386 -21.62 6.25 9.10
C VAL A 386 -21.03 7.03 7.92
N VAL A 387 -20.00 6.47 7.30
CA VAL A 387 -19.36 7.08 6.12
C VAL A 387 -20.31 7.06 4.93
N LEU A 388 -21.07 5.98 4.74
CA LEU A 388 -22.10 5.91 3.68
C LEU A 388 -23.21 6.95 3.90
N ASN A 389 -23.73 7.08 5.12
CA ASN A 389 -24.77 8.05 5.46
C ASN A 389 -24.28 9.49 5.26
N PHE A 390 -23.02 9.78 5.61
CA PHE A 390 -22.39 11.05 5.29
C PHE A 390 -22.31 11.27 3.78
N LEU A 391 -21.82 10.29 3.00
CA LEU A 391 -21.71 10.44 1.54
C LEU A 391 -23.08 10.67 0.89
N ALA A 392 -24.13 9.99 1.35
CA ALA A 392 -25.50 10.22 0.90
C ALA A 392 -25.96 11.67 1.11
N LYS A 393 -25.62 12.27 2.26
CA LYS A 393 -25.88 13.70 2.55
C LYS A 393 -24.99 14.61 1.70
N LEU A 394 -23.70 14.28 1.59
CA LEU A 394 -22.70 15.05 0.85
C LEU A 394 -23.08 15.18 -0.63
N PHE A 395 -23.62 14.13 -1.27
CA PHE A 395 -24.05 14.17 -2.67
C PHE A 395 -25.22 15.14 -2.93
N THR A 396 -25.84 15.73 -1.90
CA THR A 396 -26.82 16.80 -2.11
C THR A 396 -26.16 18.16 -2.38
N THR A 397 -24.91 18.35 -1.97
CA THR A 397 -24.18 19.63 -2.03
C THR A 397 -22.83 19.54 -2.75
N TRP A 398 -22.34 18.34 -3.04
CA TRP A 398 -21.02 18.10 -3.64
C TRP A 398 -20.94 18.49 -5.13
N ASN A 399 -19.80 19.07 -5.51
CA ASN A 399 -19.54 19.58 -6.85
C ASN A 399 -19.13 18.53 -7.90
N GLY A 400 -18.92 17.27 -7.50
CA GLY A 400 -18.54 16.18 -8.41
C GLY A 400 -17.06 16.11 -8.79
N VAL A 401 -16.22 17.01 -8.27
CA VAL A 401 -14.81 17.17 -8.68
C VAL A 401 -13.85 16.97 -7.50
N ASP A 402 -14.08 17.65 -6.37
CA ASP A 402 -13.16 17.60 -5.23
C ASP A 402 -13.18 16.24 -4.55
N ALA A 403 -12.00 15.76 -4.14
CA ALA A 403 -11.80 14.45 -3.52
C ALA A 403 -12.43 13.27 -4.29
N ARG A 404 -12.69 13.41 -5.61
CA ARG A 404 -13.40 12.39 -6.40
C ARG A 404 -12.71 11.02 -6.35
N GLY A 405 -11.38 10.98 -6.46
CA GLY A 405 -10.61 9.73 -6.37
C GLY A 405 -10.87 8.99 -5.05
N PRO A 406 -10.58 9.64 -3.91
CA PRO A 406 -10.88 9.10 -2.59
C PRO A 406 -12.34 8.66 -2.39
N ILE A 407 -13.31 9.50 -2.78
CA ILE A 407 -14.74 9.19 -2.64
C ILE A 407 -15.12 7.93 -3.43
N LEU A 408 -14.72 7.83 -4.70
CA LEU A 408 -15.00 6.65 -5.53
C LEU A 408 -14.28 5.41 -4.97
N LYS A 409 -13.09 5.57 -4.38
CA LYS A 409 -12.39 4.45 -3.75
C LYS A 409 -13.11 3.98 -2.50
N ILE A 410 -13.57 4.88 -1.64
CA ILE A 410 -14.38 4.57 -0.45
C ILE A 410 -15.65 3.81 -0.87
N LEU A 411 -16.37 4.29 -1.89
CA LEU A 411 -17.58 3.65 -2.39
C LEU A 411 -17.33 2.25 -2.97
N SER A 412 -16.13 1.96 -3.48
CA SER A 412 -15.79 0.62 -3.97
C SER A 412 -15.75 -0.45 -2.87
N TYR A 413 -15.71 -0.04 -1.61
CA TYR A 413 -15.78 -0.90 -0.43
C TYR A 413 -17.17 -0.91 0.24
N ALA A 414 -18.19 -0.39 -0.44
CA ALA A 414 -19.57 -0.47 0.05
C ALA A 414 -19.97 -1.94 0.34
N PRO A 415 -20.68 -2.19 1.45
CA PRO A 415 -21.05 -3.54 1.86
C PRO A 415 -21.97 -4.18 0.82
N LEU A 416 -21.97 -5.52 0.81
CA LEU A 416 -22.90 -6.28 0.00
C LEU A 416 -24.31 -6.15 0.60
N ALA A 417 -25.15 -5.33 -0.01
CA ALA A 417 -26.51 -5.02 0.41
C ALA A 417 -27.46 -4.95 -0.81
N SER A 418 -28.75 -4.73 -0.59
CA SER A 418 -29.72 -4.51 -1.68
C SER A 418 -29.23 -3.38 -2.59
N PHE A 419 -29.03 -3.69 -3.88
CA PHE A 419 -28.56 -2.69 -4.83
C PHE A 419 -29.62 -1.60 -5.05
N GLU A 420 -30.90 -1.90 -4.90
CA GLU A 420 -31.97 -0.90 -5.04
C GLU A 420 -31.82 0.23 -4.00
N GLU A 421 -31.53 -0.13 -2.74
CA GLU A 421 -31.31 0.83 -1.66
C GLU A 421 -30.02 1.62 -1.88
N LEU A 422 -28.91 0.92 -2.16
CA LEU A 422 -27.64 1.57 -2.46
C LEU A 422 -27.75 2.52 -3.66
N ARG A 423 -28.51 2.14 -4.69
CA ARG A 423 -28.75 2.97 -5.87
C ARG A 423 -29.56 4.20 -5.51
N LYS A 424 -30.68 4.05 -4.80
CA LYS A 424 -31.57 5.16 -4.43
C LYS A 424 -30.87 6.21 -3.56
N PHE A 425 -30.11 5.76 -2.56
CA PHE A 425 -29.54 6.66 -1.55
C PHE A 425 -28.10 7.09 -1.82
N LEU A 426 -27.31 6.33 -2.61
CA LEU A 426 -25.89 6.64 -2.85
C LEU A 426 -25.57 6.82 -4.33
N PHE A 427 -25.76 5.79 -5.15
CA PHE A 427 -25.22 5.81 -6.52
C PHE A 427 -25.99 6.75 -7.46
N GLN A 428 -27.31 6.86 -7.35
CA GLN A 428 -28.08 7.80 -8.18
C GLN A 428 -27.77 9.26 -7.85
N PRO A 429 -27.70 9.69 -6.57
CA PRO A 429 -27.17 11.02 -6.22
C PRO A 429 -25.74 11.26 -6.75
N LEU A 430 -24.84 10.30 -6.56
CA LEU A 430 -23.47 10.37 -7.07
C LEU A 430 -23.44 10.61 -8.60
N GLU A 431 -24.20 9.83 -9.35
CA GLU A 431 -24.29 9.93 -10.81
C GLU A 431 -24.79 11.30 -11.29
N ARG A 432 -25.67 11.94 -10.52
CA ARG A 432 -26.18 13.29 -10.83
C ARG A 432 -25.13 14.37 -10.55
N CYS A 433 -24.28 14.20 -9.54
CA CYS A 433 -23.20 15.13 -9.23
C CYS A 433 -22.05 15.06 -10.25
N LEU A 434 -21.80 13.89 -10.82
CA LEU A 434 -20.67 13.72 -11.73
C LEU A 434 -20.89 14.50 -13.04
N PRO A 435 -19.91 15.31 -13.49
CA PRO A 435 -20.06 16.04 -14.73
C PRO A 435 -20.13 15.05 -15.90
N PRO A 436 -20.94 15.30 -16.94
CA PRO A 436 -21.18 14.39 -18.06
C PRO A 436 -19.99 14.36 -19.05
N THR A 437 -18.79 14.12 -18.52
CA THR A 437 -17.56 13.98 -19.29
C THR A 437 -17.20 12.50 -19.45
N PRO A 438 -16.52 12.11 -20.55
CA PRO A 438 -16.08 10.73 -20.75
C PRO A 438 -15.22 10.21 -19.59
N ASN A 439 -14.37 11.06 -19.01
CA ASN A 439 -13.53 10.71 -17.88
C ASN A 439 -14.35 10.40 -16.62
N SER A 440 -15.42 11.15 -16.34
CA SER A 440 -16.36 10.87 -15.24
C SER A 440 -17.05 9.53 -15.40
N GLN A 441 -17.60 9.28 -16.59
CA GLN A 441 -18.29 8.05 -16.90
C GLN A 441 -17.35 6.83 -16.86
N LEU A 442 -16.10 6.98 -17.29
CA LEU A 442 -15.09 5.93 -17.17
C LEU A 442 -14.74 5.62 -15.71
N SER A 443 -14.56 6.63 -14.86
CA SER A 443 -14.34 6.38 -13.42
C SER A 443 -15.55 5.76 -12.73
N LEU A 444 -16.77 6.12 -13.14
CA LEU A 444 -17.99 5.49 -12.66
C LEU A 444 -18.07 4.02 -13.07
N LEU A 445 -17.74 3.70 -14.32
CA LEU A 445 -17.62 2.32 -14.78
C LEU A 445 -16.56 1.54 -13.97
N LYS A 446 -15.43 2.18 -13.67
CA LYS A 446 -14.37 1.60 -12.84
C LYS A 446 -14.81 1.37 -11.39
N LEU A 447 -15.63 2.26 -10.84
CA LEU A 447 -16.26 2.08 -9.52
C LEU A 447 -17.10 0.80 -9.51
N TYR A 448 -18.01 0.62 -10.48
CA TYR A 448 -18.84 -0.58 -10.57
C TYR A 448 -18.02 -1.86 -10.76
N GLN A 449 -17.00 -1.83 -11.61
CA GLN A 449 -16.06 -2.94 -11.75
C GLN A 449 -15.42 -3.31 -10.40
N ASN A 450 -14.92 -2.32 -9.66
CA ASN A 450 -14.28 -2.55 -8.36
C ASN A 450 -15.28 -3.05 -7.31
N LEU A 451 -16.53 -2.57 -7.34
CA LEU A 451 -17.60 -3.03 -6.46
C LEU A 451 -17.90 -4.52 -6.69
N ILE A 452 -18.08 -4.92 -7.96
CA ILE A 452 -18.28 -6.33 -8.35
C ILE A 452 -17.11 -7.20 -7.89
N ARG A 453 -15.88 -6.74 -8.13
CA ARG A 453 -14.68 -7.44 -7.67
C ARG A 453 -14.65 -7.60 -6.16
N ARG A 454 -15.04 -6.56 -5.42
CA ARG A 454 -15.06 -6.59 -3.95
C ARG A 454 -16.14 -7.53 -3.43
N TRP A 455 -17.35 -7.46 -3.96
CA TRP A 455 -18.45 -8.35 -3.58
C TRP A 455 -18.15 -9.81 -3.91
N THR A 456 -17.47 -10.07 -5.03
CA THR A 456 -16.95 -11.42 -5.35
C THR A 456 -16.01 -11.91 -4.27
N PHE A 457 -15.07 -11.07 -3.82
CA PHE A 457 -14.17 -11.42 -2.72
C PHE A 457 -14.92 -11.66 -1.39
N VAL A 458 -15.88 -10.79 -1.05
CA VAL A 458 -16.68 -10.92 0.18
C VAL A 458 -17.46 -12.23 0.16
N LEU A 459 -18.18 -12.54 -0.92
CA LEU A 459 -18.91 -13.80 -1.05
C LEU A 459 -18.00 -15.03 -0.94
N ARG A 460 -16.79 -14.98 -1.52
CA ARG A 460 -15.81 -16.08 -1.38
C ARG A 460 -15.23 -16.22 0.02
N SER A 461 -15.22 -15.16 0.80
CA SER A 461 -14.72 -15.17 2.18
C SER A 461 -15.74 -15.73 3.18
N LEU A 462 -17.02 -15.81 2.80
CA LEU A 462 -18.07 -16.41 3.62
C LEU A 462 -18.08 -17.92 3.40
N ASP A 463 -17.82 -18.69 4.45
CA ASP A 463 -17.90 -20.15 4.44
C ASP A 463 -18.63 -20.67 5.69
N PRO A 464 -19.89 -21.18 5.57
CA PRO A 464 -20.72 -21.22 4.36
C PRO A 464 -21.35 -19.86 4.00
N ILE A 465 -21.73 -19.66 2.74
CA ILE A 465 -22.46 -18.46 2.29
C ILE A 465 -23.90 -18.51 2.84
N PRO A 466 -24.36 -17.50 3.62
CA PRO A 466 -25.72 -17.47 4.16
C PRO A 466 -26.78 -17.45 3.05
N PRO A 467 -27.91 -18.18 3.20
CA PRO A 467 -28.98 -18.18 2.20
C PRO A 467 -29.66 -16.81 2.05
N GLU A 468 -29.64 -15.97 3.10
CA GLU A 468 -30.17 -14.60 3.07
C GLU A 468 -29.20 -13.57 2.47
N ALA A 469 -28.00 -13.98 2.03
CA ALA A 469 -27.06 -13.06 1.40
C ALA A 469 -27.69 -12.41 0.15
N PRO A 470 -27.58 -11.09 -0.05
CA PRO A 470 -28.23 -10.39 -1.16
C PRO A 470 -27.47 -10.60 -2.48
N VAL A 471 -27.36 -11.85 -2.92
CA VAL A 471 -26.64 -12.27 -4.13
C VAL A 471 -27.28 -11.68 -5.40
N SER A 472 -28.58 -11.35 -5.36
CA SER A 472 -29.28 -10.66 -6.45
C SER A 472 -28.69 -9.29 -6.78
N ALA A 473 -28.09 -8.61 -5.79
CA ALA A 473 -27.46 -7.30 -5.98
C ALA A 473 -26.36 -7.36 -7.05
N PHE A 474 -25.69 -8.51 -7.22
CA PHE A 474 -24.70 -8.70 -8.28
C PHE A 474 -25.31 -8.54 -9.67
N TYR A 475 -26.48 -9.16 -9.90
CA TYR A 475 -27.20 -9.06 -11.17
C TYR A 475 -27.65 -7.62 -11.43
N ASP A 476 -28.21 -6.97 -10.41
CA ASP A 476 -28.77 -5.62 -10.53
C ASP A 476 -27.67 -4.57 -10.80
N VAL A 477 -26.50 -4.70 -10.16
CA VAL A 477 -25.32 -3.87 -10.47
C VAL A 477 -24.86 -4.08 -11.89
N MET A 478 -24.79 -5.33 -12.37
CA MET A 478 -24.35 -5.64 -13.72
C MET A 478 -25.31 -5.08 -14.78
N GLU A 479 -26.61 -5.14 -14.54
CA GLU A 479 -27.63 -4.56 -15.43
C GLU A 479 -27.45 -3.03 -15.52
N HIS A 480 -27.31 -2.36 -14.39
CA HIS A 480 -27.12 -0.91 -14.34
C HIS A 480 -25.77 -0.47 -14.95
N ALA A 481 -24.68 -1.16 -14.61
CA ALA A 481 -23.37 -0.91 -15.19
C ALA A 481 -23.34 -1.16 -16.71
N GLY A 482 -24.15 -2.10 -17.19
CA GLY A 482 -24.37 -2.35 -18.62
C GLY A 482 -24.99 -1.13 -19.34
N ILE A 483 -25.96 -0.46 -18.74
CA ILE A 483 -26.58 0.76 -19.28
C ILE A 483 -25.54 1.89 -19.37
N ILE A 484 -24.74 2.09 -18.32
CA ILE A 484 -23.67 3.10 -18.30
C ILE A 484 -22.62 2.79 -19.37
N ALA A 485 -22.21 1.53 -19.49
CA ALA A 485 -21.28 1.08 -20.52
C ALA A 485 -21.80 1.35 -21.93
N LEU A 486 -23.08 1.07 -22.20
CA LEU A 486 -23.71 1.36 -23.49
C LEU A 486 -23.70 2.86 -23.80
N ASN A 487 -24.15 3.69 -22.85
CA ASN A 487 -24.18 5.14 -23.00
C ASN A 487 -22.77 5.69 -23.27
N LEU A 488 -21.77 5.20 -22.55
CA LEU A 488 -20.38 5.63 -22.71
C LEU A 488 -19.80 5.28 -24.08
N VAL A 489 -20.03 4.04 -24.56
CA VAL A 489 -19.57 3.60 -25.88
C VAL A 489 -20.26 4.39 -27.00
N GLN A 490 -21.55 4.68 -26.85
CA GLN A 490 -22.29 5.49 -27.83
C GLN A 490 -21.84 6.96 -27.85
N ALA A 491 -21.55 7.54 -26.69
CA ALA A 491 -21.13 8.93 -26.58
C ALA A 491 -19.66 9.15 -26.99
N THR A 492 -18.77 8.20 -26.71
CA THR A 492 -17.33 8.34 -26.97
C THR A 492 -16.72 7.00 -27.39
N PRO A 493 -16.98 6.54 -28.63
CA PRO A 493 -16.44 5.28 -29.13
C PRO A 493 -14.92 5.39 -29.29
N SER A 494 -14.18 4.66 -28.47
CA SER A 494 -12.71 4.59 -28.55
C SER A 494 -12.22 3.22 -28.12
N VAL A 495 -11.03 2.84 -28.59
CA VAL A 495 -10.40 1.56 -28.22
C VAL A 495 -10.20 1.44 -26.70
N ALA A 496 -9.86 2.53 -26.02
CA ALA A 496 -9.69 2.59 -24.58
C ALA A 496 -11.01 2.40 -23.83
N VAL A 497 -12.09 3.06 -24.27
CA VAL A 497 -13.43 2.90 -23.69
C VAL A 497 -13.94 1.48 -23.87
N HIS A 498 -13.80 0.90 -25.08
CA HIS A 498 -14.13 -0.50 -25.32
C HIS A 498 -13.35 -1.44 -24.39
N GLY A 499 -12.06 -1.17 -24.18
CA GLY A 499 -11.22 -1.91 -23.25
C GLY A 499 -11.71 -1.83 -21.79
N ALA A 500 -12.09 -0.64 -21.32
CA ALA A 500 -12.62 -0.45 -19.97
C ALA A 500 -13.98 -1.14 -19.74
N VAL A 501 -14.84 -1.18 -20.77
CA VAL A 501 -16.09 -1.96 -20.72
C VAL A 501 -15.79 -3.45 -20.67
N LEU A 502 -14.80 -3.93 -21.42
CA LEU A 502 -14.40 -5.32 -21.38
C LEU A 502 -13.80 -5.71 -20.02
N ASP A 503 -13.06 -4.82 -19.36
CA ASP A 503 -12.57 -5.03 -17.99
C ASP A 503 -13.71 -5.33 -16.99
N LEU A 504 -14.86 -4.66 -17.14
CA LEU A 504 -16.06 -4.91 -16.34
C LEU A 504 -16.61 -6.32 -16.58
N TYR A 505 -16.82 -6.68 -17.85
CA TYR A 505 -17.42 -7.99 -18.19
C TYR A 505 -16.45 -9.15 -17.96
N GLU A 506 -15.15 -8.96 -18.05
CA GLU A 506 -14.15 -9.97 -17.66
C GLU A 506 -14.14 -10.20 -16.15
N GLN A 507 -14.28 -9.13 -15.36
CA GLN A 507 -14.46 -9.26 -13.91
C GLN A 507 -15.75 -10.02 -13.59
N ALA A 508 -16.86 -9.72 -14.28
CA ALA A 508 -18.12 -10.45 -14.12
C ALA A 508 -17.99 -11.93 -14.55
N ALA A 509 -17.32 -12.19 -15.68
CA ALA A 509 -17.03 -13.52 -16.19
C ALA A 509 -16.23 -14.36 -15.18
N THR A 510 -15.27 -13.73 -14.50
CA THR A 510 -14.50 -14.37 -13.42
C THR A 510 -15.38 -14.76 -12.24
N SER A 511 -16.31 -13.90 -11.84
CA SER A 511 -17.22 -14.17 -10.73
C SER A 511 -18.21 -15.30 -11.04
N ILE A 512 -18.81 -15.33 -12.24
CA ILE A 512 -19.81 -16.35 -12.62
C ILE A 512 -19.19 -17.72 -12.96
N SER A 513 -17.89 -17.76 -13.25
CA SER A 513 -17.16 -19.01 -13.53
C SER A 513 -16.56 -19.63 -12.27
N ASP A 514 -16.60 -18.92 -11.15
CA ASP A 514 -16.12 -19.42 -9.87
C ASP A 514 -16.95 -20.61 -9.39
N PRO A 515 -16.36 -21.77 -9.06
CA PRO A 515 -17.12 -22.96 -8.69
C PRO A 515 -18.04 -22.80 -7.47
N THR A 516 -17.68 -21.95 -6.50
CA THR A 516 -18.47 -21.73 -5.28
C THR A 516 -19.59 -20.73 -5.51
N LEU A 517 -19.34 -19.69 -6.32
CA LEU A 517 -20.32 -18.63 -6.58
C LEU A 517 -21.25 -18.90 -7.77
N GLN A 518 -20.78 -19.64 -8.78
CA GLN A 518 -21.54 -20.03 -9.96
C GLN A 518 -22.95 -20.56 -9.66
N PRO A 519 -23.19 -21.40 -8.62
CA PRO A 519 -24.56 -21.86 -8.33
C PRO A 519 -25.48 -20.78 -7.74
N LEU A 520 -24.95 -19.66 -7.28
CA LEU A 520 -25.68 -18.60 -6.59
C LEU A 520 -25.88 -17.36 -7.48
N LEU A 521 -24.89 -17.03 -8.30
CA LEU A 521 -24.89 -15.82 -9.13
C LEU A 521 -25.74 -15.99 -10.40
N ARG A 522 -26.63 -15.04 -10.63
CA ARG A 522 -27.37 -14.91 -11.89
C ARG A 522 -26.54 -14.12 -12.91
N ILE A 523 -26.47 -14.63 -14.14
CA ILE A 523 -25.79 -14.01 -15.27
C ILE A 523 -26.69 -12.91 -15.84
N ALA A 524 -26.18 -11.68 -15.86
CA ALA A 524 -26.80 -10.55 -16.55
C ALA A 524 -26.24 -10.45 -17.98
N ASN A 525 -27.13 -10.56 -18.98
CA ASN A 525 -26.78 -10.37 -20.39
C ASN A 525 -26.29 -8.93 -20.61
N PRO A 526 -25.18 -8.74 -21.35
CA PRO A 526 -24.80 -7.41 -21.82
C PRO A 526 -25.91 -6.84 -22.71
N PRO A 527 -26.11 -5.50 -22.74
CA PRO A 527 -27.00 -4.88 -23.70
C PRO A 527 -26.67 -5.31 -25.13
N ALA A 528 -27.69 -5.65 -25.90
CA ALA A 528 -27.53 -6.23 -27.24
C ALA A 528 -26.67 -5.34 -28.16
N GLN A 529 -26.94 -4.04 -28.15
CA GLN A 529 -26.21 -3.03 -28.92
C GLN A 529 -24.74 -2.95 -28.52
N LEU A 530 -24.45 -3.10 -27.22
CA LEU A 530 -23.10 -3.02 -26.70
C LEU A 530 -22.21 -4.14 -27.24
N ILE A 531 -22.75 -5.37 -27.36
CA ILE A 531 -22.02 -6.51 -27.93
C ILE A 531 -21.56 -6.19 -29.35
N TYR A 532 -22.46 -5.65 -30.19
CA TYR A 532 -22.13 -5.34 -31.58
C TYR A 532 -21.19 -4.14 -31.71
N LEU A 533 -21.35 -3.10 -30.89
CA LEU A 533 -20.42 -1.97 -30.87
C LEU A 533 -19.00 -2.40 -30.48
N LEU A 534 -18.87 -3.32 -29.52
CA LEU A 534 -17.58 -3.90 -29.14
C LEU A 534 -17.03 -4.86 -30.20
N PHE A 535 -17.89 -5.64 -30.86
CA PHE A 535 -17.48 -6.58 -31.90
C PHE A 535 -16.95 -5.87 -33.15
N PHE A 536 -17.56 -4.76 -33.55
CA PHE A 536 -17.10 -3.94 -34.68
C PHE A 536 -16.04 -2.90 -34.30
N SER A 537 -15.41 -3.03 -33.11
CA SER A 537 -14.28 -2.21 -32.68
C SER A 537 -13.07 -2.38 -33.61
N HIS A 538 -12.34 -1.28 -33.86
CA HIS A 538 -11.09 -1.28 -34.65
C HIS A 538 -9.87 -1.96 -33.99
N SER A 539 -10.10 -2.78 -32.95
CA SER A 539 -9.02 -3.41 -32.17
C SER A 539 -9.27 -4.91 -32.07
N LEU A 540 -8.37 -5.69 -32.67
CA LEU A 540 -8.41 -7.15 -32.61
C LEU A 540 -8.37 -7.67 -31.16
N SER A 541 -7.61 -7.00 -30.29
CA SER A 541 -7.55 -7.34 -28.86
C SER A 541 -8.92 -7.25 -28.21
N ASN A 542 -9.65 -6.15 -28.44
CA ASN A 542 -11.00 -5.97 -27.88
C ASN A 542 -12.00 -7.00 -28.44
N VAL A 543 -11.92 -7.31 -29.74
CA VAL A 543 -12.77 -8.34 -30.36
C VAL A 543 -12.49 -9.73 -29.78
N SER A 544 -11.22 -10.06 -29.58
CA SER A 544 -10.80 -11.32 -28.93
C SER A 544 -11.30 -11.39 -27.49
N ARG A 545 -11.09 -10.34 -26.69
CA ARG A 545 -11.57 -10.24 -25.30
C ARG A 545 -13.09 -10.40 -25.21
N LEU A 546 -13.85 -9.73 -26.07
CA LEU A 546 -15.31 -9.91 -26.16
C LEU A 546 -15.67 -11.38 -26.42
N CYS A 547 -15.02 -12.02 -27.39
CA CYS A 547 -15.28 -13.42 -27.72
C CYS A 547 -14.96 -14.35 -26.53
N ALA A 548 -13.92 -14.05 -25.75
CA ALA A 548 -13.60 -14.79 -24.52
C ALA A 548 -14.71 -14.65 -23.47
N VAL A 549 -15.20 -13.43 -23.21
CA VAL A 549 -16.33 -13.17 -22.29
C VAL A 549 -17.56 -13.95 -22.73
N LEU A 550 -17.95 -13.85 -24.00
CA LEU A 550 -19.10 -14.56 -24.56
C LEU A 550 -18.97 -16.08 -24.45
N ALA A 551 -17.75 -16.61 -24.63
CA ALA A 551 -17.46 -18.02 -24.48
C ALA A 551 -17.62 -18.50 -23.02
N VAL A 552 -17.22 -17.70 -22.03
CA VAL A 552 -17.42 -17.98 -20.60
C VAL A 552 -18.91 -17.92 -20.24
N TYR A 553 -19.61 -16.89 -20.70
CA TYR A 553 -21.05 -16.72 -20.46
C TYR A 553 -21.85 -17.91 -21.00
N LYS A 554 -21.52 -18.38 -22.21
CA LYS A 554 -22.14 -19.57 -22.80
C LYS A 554 -22.00 -20.80 -21.88
N LYS A 555 -20.78 -21.09 -21.42
CA LYS A 555 -20.53 -22.21 -20.49
C LYS A 555 -21.28 -22.03 -19.16
N GLY A 556 -21.37 -20.79 -18.68
CA GLY A 556 -22.15 -20.43 -17.50
C GLY A 556 -23.63 -20.77 -17.66
N PHE A 557 -24.25 -20.36 -18.78
CA PHE A 557 -25.64 -20.71 -19.10
C PHE A 557 -25.85 -22.22 -19.23
N GLU A 558 -24.97 -22.94 -19.95
CA GLU A 558 -25.06 -24.39 -20.09
C GLU A 558 -25.02 -25.09 -18.71
N THR A 559 -24.12 -24.64 -17.84
CA THR A 559 -23.99 -25.19 -16.48
C THR A 559 -25.22 -24.88 -15.64
N ALA A 560 -25.72 -23.65 -15.65
CA ALA A 560 -26.89 -23.27 -14.88
C ALA A 560 -28.16 -24.02 -15.34
N MET A 561 -28.34 -24.18 -16.66
CA MET A 561 -29.47 -24.94 -17.23
C MET A 561 -29.39 -26.44 -16.89
N SER A 562 -28.19 -27.01 -16.81
CA SER A 562 -28.00 -28.43 -16.43
C SER A 562 -28.38 -28.71 -14.96
N ARG A 563 -28.19 -27.73 -14.07
CA ARG A 563 -28.38 -27.89 -12.62
C ARG A 563 -29.81 -27.66 -12.13
N ARG A 564 -30.75 -27.21 -12.99
CA ARG A 564 -32.15 -26.90 -12.63
C ARG A 564 -32.28 -26.07 -11.33
N GLN A 565 -31.46 -25.03 -11.22
CA GLN A 565 -31.33 -24.17 -10.03
C GLN A 565 -32.53 -23.21 -9.85
N PRO A 566 -32.70 -22.62 -8.64
CA PRO A 566 -33.77 -21.65 -8.34
C PRO A 566 -33.74 -20.38 -9.21
N THR A 567 -32.62 -20.06 -9.86
CA THR A 567 -32.47 -18.99 -10.86
C THR A 567 -32.76 -19.51 -12.27
N THR A 568 -33.97 -20.03 -12.50
CA THR A 568 -34.34 -20.53 -13.83
C THR A 568 -34.36 -19.39 -14.84
N TYR A 569 -33.44 -19.44 -15.82
CA TYR A 569 -33.48 -18.53 -16.95
C TYR A 569 -34.68 -18.89 -17.83
N GLN A 570 -35.47 -17.88 -18.21
CA GLN A 570 -36.48 -18.09 -19.23
C GLN A 570 -35.79 -18.50 -20.56
N PRO A 571 -36.35 -19.46 -21.32
CA PRO A 571 -35.77 -19.87 -22.61
C PRO A 571 -35.55 -18.71 -23.57
N SER A 572 -36.43 -17.71 -23.56
CA SER A 572 -36.30 -16.47 -24.34
C SER A 572 -35.02 -15.70 -24.02
N TYR A 573 -34.62 -15.62 -22.74
CA TYR A 573 -33.43 -14.89 -22.29
C TYR A 573 -32.14 -15.55 -22.79
N VAL A 574 -32.06 -16.88 -22.72
CA VAL A 574 -30.90 -17.65 -23.21
C VAL A 574 -30.88 -17.68 -24.74
N ASN A 575 -32.03 -17.80 -25.39
CA ASN A 575 -32.13 -17.76 -26.84
C ASN A 575 -31.71 -16.40 -27.41
N HIS A 576 -32.04 -15.31 -26.72
CA HIS A 576 -31.57 -13.98 -27.10
C HIS A 576 -30.05 -13.89 -27.04
N PHE A 577 -29.44 -14.40 -25.96
CA PHE A 577 -27.97 -14.48 -25.85
C PHE A 577 -27.34 -15.34 -26.95
N ASN A 578 -27.92 -16.51 -27.24
CA ASN A 578 -27.46 -17.39 -28.31
C ASN A 578 -27.55 -16.72 -29.69
N GLY A 579 -28.52 -15.82 -29.90
CA GLY A 579 -28.63 -14.97 -31.09
C GLY A 579 -27.35 -14.17 -31.37
N PHE A 580 -26.79 -13.53 -30.33
CA PHE A 580 -25.54 -12.77 -30.45
C PHE A 580 -24.35 -13.66 -30.84
N LEU A 581 -24.26 -14.85 -30.23
CA LEU A 581 -23.18 -15.80 -30.51
C LEU A 581 -23.24 -16.26 -31.97
N MET A 582 -24.44 -16.54 -32.46
CA MET A 582 -24.66 -16.96 -33.84
C MET A 582 -24.30 -15.85 -34.83
N ASP A 583 -24.62 -14.59 -34.52
CA ASP A 583 -24.25 -13.45 -35.35
C ASP A 583 -22.73 -13.25 -35.42
N VAL A 584 -22.03 -13.34 -34.28
CA VAL A 584 -20.54 -13.31 -34.25
C VAL A 584 -19.95 -14.46 -35.07
N CYS A 585 -20.50 -15.67 -34.96
CA CYS A 585 -20.07 -16.83 -35.76
C CYS A 585 -20.41 -16.66 -37.25
N ASN A 586 -21.53 -16.00 -37.57
CA ASN A 586 -21.93 -15.69 -38.93
C ASN A 586 -20.95 -14.72 -39.60
N CYS A 587 -20.48 -13.72 -38.86
CA CYS A 587 -19.46 -12.78 -39.31
C CYS A 587 -18.10 -13.46 -39.47
N LEU A 588 -17.58 -14.13 -38.43
CA LEU A 588 -16.20 -14.62 -38.41
C LEU A 588 -15.98 -15.89 -39.24
N TRP A 589 -16.94 -16.84 -39.23
CA TRP A 589 -16.71 -18.20 -39.75
C TRP A 589 -17.67 -18.63 -40.86
N ARG A 590 -18.97 -18.36 -40.74
CA ARG A 590 -19.99 -18.91 -41.65
C ARG A 590 -20.18 -18.08 -42.93
N GLY A 591 -19.69 -16.84 -42.97
CA GLY A 591 -19.86 -15.94 -44.12
C GLY A 591 -21.33 -15.55 -44.34
N LYS A 592 -22.08 -15.37 -43.26
CA LYS A 592 -23.52 -15.06 -43.24
C LYS A 592 -23.82 -13.80 -42.43
N ALA A 593 -22.91 -12.82 -42.43
CA ALA A 593 -23.08 -11.59 -41.66
C ALA A 593 -24.42 -10.90 -41.99
N PHE A 594 -25.05 -10.29 -40.97
CA PHE A 594 -26.36 -9.63 -41.05
C PHE A 594 -27.56 -10.49 -41.47
N ASN A 595 -27.45 -11.83 -41.41
CA ASN A 595 -28.58 -12.71 -41.66
C ASN A 595 -29.65 -12.55 -40.55
N ASP A 596 -30.84 -12.08 -40.93
CA ASP A 596 -32.01 -11.92 -40.07
C ASP A 596 -33.10 -12.98 -40.32
N ALA A 597 -32.88 -13.90 -41.27
CA ALA A 597 -33.84 -14.95 -41.63
C ALA A 597 -33.77 -16.19 -40.72
N ASP A 598 -32.62 -16.45 -40.11
CA ASP A 598 -32.43 -17.57 -39.18
C ASP A 598 -33.09 -17.24 -37.84
N LYS A 599 -33.97 -18.13 -37.31
CA LYS A 599 -34.59 -17.96 -35.97
C LYS A 599 -33.59 -17.80 -34.81
N ASN A 600 -32.34 -18.19 -35.03
CA ASN A 600 -31.27 -18.16 -34.05
C ASN A 600 -30.27 -17.02 -34.29
N ALA A 601 -30.58 -16.06 -35.16
CA ALA A 601 -29.73 -14.91 -35.50
C ALA A 601 -30.52 -13.62 -35.28
N LEU A 602 -29.82 -12.51 -35.02
CA LEU A 602 -30.43 -11.19 -34.79
C LEU A 602 -30.01 -10.17 -35.84
N GLY A 603 -29.29 -10.59 -36.88
CA GLY A 603 -28.83 -9.71 -37.97
C GLY A 603 -27.89 -8.59 -37.50
N CYS A 604 -27.16 -8.79 -36.40
CA CYS A 604 -26.36 -7.76 -35.73
C CYS A 604 -27.13 -6.48 -35.36
N LEU A 605 -28.47 -6.56 -35.21
CA LEU A 605 -29.38 -5.42 -35.02
C LEU A 605 -29.33 -4.36 -36.13
N SER A 606 -28.78 -4.70 -37.30
CA SER A 606 -28.81 -3.80 -38.45
C SER A 606 -30.20 -3.79 -39.07
N ALA A 607 -30.74 -2.59 -39.30
CA ALA A 607 -32.03 -2.47 -39.98
C ALA A 607 -31.91 -2.96 -41.43
N ARG A 608 -32.86 -3.80 -41.87
CA ARG A 608 -32.87 -4.39 -43.22
C ARG A 608 -32.66 -3.37 -44.36
N PRO A 609 -33.26 -2.16 -44.35
CA PRO A 609 -32.98 -1.15 -45.38
C PRO A 609 -31.52 -0.71 -45.45
N VAL A 610 -30.82 -0.65 -44.30
CA VAL A 610 -29.40 -0.31 -44.22
C VAL A 610 -28.56 -1.43 -44.81
N THR A 611 -28.83 -2.68 -44.41
CA THR A 611 -28.12 -3.86 -44.92
C THR A 611 -28.28 -4.00 -46.44
N LEU A 612 -29.48 -3.78 -46.98
CA LEU A 612 -29.72 -3.80 -48.43
C LEU A 612 -28.96 -2.70 -49.17
N ARG A 613 -28.86 -1.50 -48.58
CA ARG A 613 -28.08 -0.40 -49.18
C ARG A 613 -26.59 -0.70 -49.18
N LEU A 614 -26.07 -1.26 -48.09
CA LEU A 614 -24.67 -1.71 -48.01
C LEU A 614 -24.39 -2.85 -48.99
N GLN A 615 -25.34 -3.77 -49.17
CA GLN A 615 -25.20 -4.87 -50.11
C GLN A 615 -25.10 -4.34 -51.55
N ARG A 616 -26.00 -3.43 -51.95
CA ARG A 616 -25.95 -2.78 -53.27
C ARG A 616 -24.62 -2.04 -53.48
N TYR A 617 -24.16 -1.30 -52.47
CA TYR A 617 -22.86 -0.64 -52.54
C TYR A 617 -21.71 -1.62 -52.81
N VAL A 618 -21.71 -2.79 -52.16
CA VAL A 618 -20.67 -3.82 -52.38
C VAL A 618 -20.80 -4.44 -53.78
N GLU A 619 -22.03 -4.68 -54.25
CA GLU A 619 -22.30 -5.18 -55.61
C GLU A 619 -21.81 -4.19 -56.67
N ASP A 620 -22.03 -2.88 -56.46
CA ASP A 620 -21.60 -1.79 -57.34
C ASP A 620 -20.07 -1.67 -57.46
N LEU A 621 -19.30 -2.18 -56.48
CA LEU A 621 -17.83 -2.18 -56.55
C LEU A 621 -17.30 -3.16 -57.62
N GLY A 622 -18.11 -4.09 -58.13
CA GLY A 622 -17.75 -4.96 -59.26
C GLY A 622 -16.64 -5.97 -58.99
N MET A 623 -16.36 -6.29 -57.72
CA MET A 623 -15.21 -7.12 -57.30
C MET A 623 -15.55 -8.60 -56.98
N ASP A 624 -16.69 -9.13 -57.43
CA ASP A 624 -17.24 -10.45 -57.02
C ASP A 624 -17.33 -10.61 -55.48
N LEU A 625 -17.51 -9.50 -54.75
CA LEU A 625 -17.61 -9.47 -53.30
C LEU A 625 -19.08 -9.56 -52.87
N ALA A 626 -19.33 -10.32 -51.81
CA ALA A 626 -20.63 -10.37 -51.16
C ALA A 626 -20.51 -9.81 -49.74
N LEU A 627 -21.34 -8.83 -49.38
CA LEU A 627 -21.34 -8.20 -48.04
C LEU A 627 -21.25 -9.22 -46.88
N PRO A 628 -21.99 -10.35 -46.86
CA PRO A 628 -21.93 -11.32 -45.76
C PRO A 628 -20.56 -11.98 -45.55
N THR A 629 -19.69 -11.98 -46.57
CA THR A 629 -18.38 -12.64 -46.56
C THR A 629 -17.23 -11.70 -46.15
N LEU A 630 -17.45 -10.39 -46.19
CA LEU A 630 -16.42 -9.38 -45.91
C LEU A 630 -15.95 -9.33 -44.45
N PHE A 631 -16.70 -9.94 -43.53
CA PHE A 631 -16.41 -9.94 -42.10
C PHE A 631 -15.61 -11.16 -41.64
N GLY A 632 -15.36 -12.13 -42.54
CA GLY A 632 -14.55 -13.30 -42.25
C GLY A 632 -13.07 -12.95 -42.11
N PHE A 633 -12.25 -13.93 -41.68
CA PHE A 633 -10.82 -13.72 -41.38
C PHE A 633 -10.04 -12.97 -42.47
N SER A 634 -10.31 -13.29 -43.73
CA SER A 634 -9.50 -12.81 -44.86
C SER A 634 -9.79 -11.38 -45.29
N TYR A 635 -10.99 -10.86 -44.99
CA TYR A 635 -11.44 -9.54 -45.41
C TYR A 635 -11.68 -8.59 -44.24
N SER A 636 -11.81 -9.13 -43.01
CA SER A 636 -12.03 -8.33 -41.83
C SER A 636 -10.86 -7.38 -41.58
N PRO A 637 -11.10 -6.06 -41.41
CA PRO A 637 -10.05 -5.07 -41.19
C PRO A 637 -9.15 -5.35 -39.99
N VAL A 638 -9.65 -6.07 -38.99
CA VAL A 638 -8.92 -6.39 -37.75
C VAL A 638 -8.23 -7.75 -37.78
N LEU A 639 -8.50 -8.61 -38.78
CA LEU A 639 -8.01 -9.99 -38.83
C LEU A 639 -7.22 -10.32 -40.10
N SER A 640 -7.40 -9.56 -41.18
CA SER A 640 -6.84 -9.88 -42.50
C SER A 640 -5.32 -9.99 -42.49
N LEU A 641 -4.63 -9.16 -41.72
CA LEU A 641 -3.18 -9.21 -41.53
C LEU A 641 -2.75 -10.52 -40.86
N GLN A 642 -3.33 -10.85 -39.71
CA GLN A 642 -3.02 -12.08 -38.98
C GLN A 642 -3.35 -13.32 -39.83
N ALA A 643 -4.40 -13.23 -40.64
CA ALA A 643 -4.84 -14.30 -41.50
C ALA A 643 -3.89 -14.53 -42.69
N ILE A 644 -3.43 -13.49 -43.38
CA ILE A 644 -2.43 -13.62 -44.47
C ILE A 644 -1.06 -14.05 -43.92
N ASP A 645 -0.67 -13.57 -42.75
CA ASP A 645 0.60 -13.94 -42.11
C ASP A 645 0.68 -15.44 -41.83
N CYS A 646 -0.44 -16.12 -41.54
CA CYS A 646 -0.45 -17.58 -41.37
C CYS A 646 0.00 -18.34 -42.62
N ILE A 647 -0.34 -17.83 -43.81
CA ILE A 647 0.10 -18.41 -45.08
C ILE A 647 1.56 -18.05 -45.34
N ARG A 648 1.94 -16.78 -45.13
CA ARG A 648 3.33 -16.31 -45.31
C ARG A 648 4.32 -17.05 -44.42
N GLU A 649 3.99 -17.23 -43.14
CA GLU A 649 4.80 -18.00 -42.19
C GLU A 649 4.96 -19.48 -42.62
N ARG A 650 4.03 -20.04 -43.40
CA ARG A 650 4.19 -21.38 -44.00
C ARG A 650 5.04 -21.33 -45.27
N GLU A 651 4.86 -20.31 -46.11
CA GLU A 651 5.67 -20.07 -47.31
C GLU A 651 7.14 -19.88 -46.97
N ASP A 652 7.42 -19.09 -45.94
CA ASP A 652 8.78 -18.85 -45.45
C ASP A 652 9.41 -20.12 -44.87
N ARG A 653 8.62 -20.95 -44.17
CA ARG A 653 9.11 -22.26 -43.67
C ARG A 653 9.39 -23.24 -44.80
N ALA A 654 8.51 -23.34 -45.79
CA ALA A 654 8.70 -24.21 -46.94
C ALA A 654 9.96 -23.83 -47.72
N LEU A 655 10.18 -22.53 -47.95
CA LEU A 655 11.37 -22.02 -48.63
C LEU A 655 12.66 -22.16 -47.81
N ALA A 656 12.57 -22.15 -46.48
CA ALA A 656 13.71 -22.40 -45.61
C ALA A 656 14.12 -23.88 -45.58
N GLU A 657 13.18 -24.79 -45.77
CA GLU A 657 13.44 -26.24 -45.88
C GLU A 657 13.98 -26.62 -47.27
N ASP A 658 13.43 -26.01 -48.33
CA ASP A 658 13.81 -26.22 -49.72
C ASP A 658 13.52 -24.96 -50.56
N GLU A 659 14.57 -24.33 -51.10
CA GLU A 659 14.46 -23.08 -51.88
C GLU A 659 13.57 -23.24 -53.14
N ASP A 660 13.44 -24.45 -53.68
CA ASP A 660 12.61 -24.78 -54.85
C ASP A 660 11.22 -25.34 -54.48
N ALA A 661 10.86 -25.34 -53.19
CA ALA A 661 9.61 -25.91 -52.69
C ALA A 661 8.36 -25.22 -53.25
N ILE A 662 8.41 -23.89 -53.44
CA ILE A 662 7.31 -23.10 -53.99
C ILE A 662 7.81 -22.11 -55.04
N ALA A 663 7.05 -21.98 -56.14
CA ALA A 663 7.37 -21.05 -57.22
C ALA A 663 6.58 -19.73 -57.12
N THR A 664 5.46 -19.71 -56.40
CA THR A 664 4.58 -18.55 -56.28
C THR A 664 4.12 -18.37 -54.83
N ARG A 665 4.20 -17.13 -54.32
CA ARG A 665 3.67 -16.73 -53.00
C ARG A 665 2.26 -16.17 -53.13
N HIS A 666 1.46 -16.30 -52.08
CA HIS A 666 0.07 -15.86 -52.07
C HIS A 666 -0.06 -14.33 -51.96
N GLY A 667 -0.69 -13.70 -52.96
CA GLY A 667 -0.86 -12.23 -53.04
C GLY A 667 -1.88 -11.62 -52.07
N GLY A 668 -2.79 -12.42 -51.51
CA GLY A 668 -3.87 -11.96 -50.62
C GLY A 668 -5.03 -11.29 -51.37
N PRO A 669 -6.22 -11.13 -50.74
CA PRO A 669 -6.69 -11.81 -49.52
C PRO A 669 -6.94 -13.30 -49.75
N VAL A 670 -6.82 -14.12 -48.70
CA VAL A 670 -6.92 -15.58 -48.81
C VAL A 670 -8.39 -16.02 -48.92
N THR A 671 -8.77 -16.67 -50.01
CA THR A 671 -10.11 -17.22 -50.25
C THR A 671 -10.00 -18.67 -50.71
N ALA A 672 -11.11 -19.40 -50.72
CA ALA A 672 -11.12 -20.75 -51.29
C ALA A 672 -10.63 -20.75 -52.75
N ASN A 673 -11.04 -19.75 -53.55
CA ASN A 673 -10.62 -19.62 -54.95
C ASN A 673 -9.15 -19.19 -55.09
N SER A 674 -8.63 -18.32 -54.22
CA SER A 674 -7.22 -17.93 -54.28
C SER A 674 -6.28 -19.04 -53.83
N LEU A 675 -6.68 -19.88 -52.86
CA LEU A 675 -5.92 -21.06 -52.47
C LEU A 675 -5.90 -22.13 -53.57
N ALA A 676 -7.02 -22.33 -54.29
CA ALA A 676 -7.05 -23.21 -55.45
C ALA A 676 -6.08 -22.75 -56.55
N ARG A 677 -6.12 -21.46 -56.90
CA ARG A 677 -5.18 -20.85 -57.86
C ARG A 677 -3.72 -20.95 -57.40
N LEU A 678 -3.45 -20.77 -56.10
CA LEU A 678 -2.11 -20.94 -55.54
C LEU A 678 -1.61 -22.38 -55.71
N ALA A 679 -2.46 -23.38 -55.47
CA ALA A 679 -2.12 -24.79 -55.63
C ALA A 679 -1.82 -25.16 -57.09
N GLU A 680 -2.52 -24.54 -58.05
CA GLU A 680 -2.26 -24.68 -59.49
C GLU A 680 -0.94 -24.00 -59.91
N ALA A 681 -0.61 -22.84 -59.33
CA ALA A 681 0.60 -22.06 -59.62
C ALA A 681 1.88 -22.57 -58.92
N ARG A 682 1.93 -23.84 -58.50
CA ARG A 682 3.05 -24.44 -57.74
C ARG A 682 3.38 -23.65 -56.46
N GLY A 683 2.36 -23.15 -55.76
CA GLY A 683 2.47 -22.62 -54.39
C GLY A 683 2.07 -23.64 -53.33
N ILE A 684 1.96 -23.21 -52.06
CA ILE A 684 1.58 -24.11 -50.96
C ILE A 684 0.16 -24.65 -51.16
N ARG A 685 0.00 -25.96 -50.96
CA ARG A 685 -1.31 -26.64 -50.96
C ARG A 685 -1.93 -26.61 -49.57
N VAL A 686 -2.99 -25.83 -49.39
CA VAL A 686 -3.78 -25.76 -48.14
C VAL A 686 -5.26 -25.76 -48.48
N THR A 687 -6.05 -26.60 -47.80
CA THR A 687 -7.51 -26.56 -47.98
C THR A 687 -8.12 -25.36 -47.26
N TRP A 688 -9.29 -24.87 -47.72
CA TRP A 688 -9.98 -23.75 -47.07
C TRP A 688 -10.32 -24.02 -45.59
N SER A 689 -10.61 -25.29 -45.24
CA SER A 689 -10.88 -25.68 -43.86
C SER A 689 -9.61 -25.66 -43.00
N GLU A 690 -8.51 -26.23 -43.50
CA GLU A 690 -7.21 -26.23 -42.81
C GLU A 690 -6.71 -24.81 -42.58
N TYR A 691 -6.80 -23.95 -43.59
CA TYR A 691 -6.40 -22.54 -43.48
C TYR A 691 -7.11 -21.86 -42.31
N ARG A 692 -8.45 -21.95 -42.24
CA ARG A 692 -9.20 -21.29 -41.17
C ARG A 692 -8.89 -21.85 -39.79
N ILE A 693 -8.64 -23.15 -39.67
CA ILE A 693 -8.21 -23.78 -38.40
C ILE A 693 -6.81 -23.28 -38.01
N GLN A 694 -5.90 -23.15 -38.96
CA GLN A 694 -4.55 -22.62 -38.73
C GLN A 694 -4.59 -21.17 -38.26
N VAL A 695 -5.44 -20.33 -38.85
CA VAL A 695 -5.65 -18.95 -38.38
C VAL A 695 -6.09 -18.94 -36.91
N LEU A 696 -7.02 -19.83 -36.51
CA LEU A 696 -7.44 -19.92 -35.11
C LEU A 696 -6.28 -20.33 -34.18
N HIS A 697 -5.44 -21.29 -34.58
CA HIS A 697 -4.27 -21.68 -33.79
C HIS A 697 -3.22 -20.57 -33.69
N ALA A 698 -2.99 -19.83 -34.78
CA ALA A 698 -2.07 -18.70 -34.79
C ALA A 698 -2.54 -17.56 -33.88
N LEU A 699 -3.85 -17.28 -33.87
CA LEU A 699 -4.44 -16.32 -32.93
C LEU A 699 -4.23 -16.75 -31.48
N GLU A 700 -4.45 -18.03 -31.17
CA GLU A 700 -4.21 -18.58 -29.82
C GLU A 700 -2.75 -18.46 -29.40
N GLY A 701 -1.80 -18.80 -30.29
CA GLY A 701 -0.35 -18.64 -30.05
C GLY A 701 0.10 -17.20 -29.84
N LYS A 702 -0.62 -16.23 -30.41
CA LYS A 702 -0.37 -14.78 -30.25
C LYS A 702 -1.12 -14.17 -29.03
N GLY A 703 -1.70 -15.00 -28.16
CA GLY A 703 -2.44 -14.53 -26.96
C GLY A 703 -3.88 -14.05 -27.25
N LEU A 704 -4.38 -14.24 -28.46
CA LEU A 704 -5.73 -13.84 -28.91
C LEU A 704 -6.69 -15.05 -28.91
N GLY A 705 -6.70 -15.80 -27.80
CA GLY A 705 -7.44 -17.07 -27.67
C GLY A 705 -8.96 -16.95 -27.58
N GLY A 706 -9.53 -15.74 -27.47
CA GLY A 706 -10.96 -15.56 -27.27
C GLY A 706 -11.81 -15.92 -28.49
N ILE A 707 -11.38 -15.55 -29.70
CA ILE A 707 -12.05 -15.94 -30.95
C ILE A 707 -12.04 -17.47 -31.10
N PRO A 708 -10.88 -18.17 -31.00
CA PRO A 708 -10.84 -19.64 -30.99
C PRO A 708 -11.74 -20.28 -29.93
N ALA A 709 -11.74 -19.76 -28.70
CA ALA A 709 -12.57 -20.30 -27.61
C ALA A 709 -14.07 -20.22 -27.93
N LEU A 710 -14.53 -19.08 -28.47
CA LEU A 710 -15.92 -18.90 -28.87
C LEU A 710 -16.31 -19.84 -30.01
N MET A 711 -15.45 -19.95 -31.03
CA MET A 711 -15.67 -20.83 -32.18
C MET A 711 -15.77 -22.29 -31.75
N ARG A 712 -14.87 -22.77 -30.89
CA ARG A 712 -14.92 -24.14 -30.35
C ARG A 712 -16.18 -24.38 -29.52
N ASN A 713 -16.59 -23.44 -28.68
CA ASN A 713 -17.79 -23.61 -27.87
C ASN A 713 -19.07 -23.62 -28.72
N THR A 714 -19.10 -22.93 -29.87
CA THR A 714 -20.35 -22.68 -30.63
C THR A 714 -20.49 -23.54 -31.89
N MET A 715 -19.39 -23.84 -32.57
CA MET A 715 -19.42 -24.56 -33.84
C MET A 715 -19.24 -26.07 -33.61
N LYS A 716 -20.28 -26.85 -33.94
CA LYS A 716 -20.25 -28.33 -33.84
C LYS A 716 -19.06 -28.97 -34.56
N VAL A 717 -18.66 -28.42 -35.70
CA VAL A 717 -17.53 -28.89 -36.51
C VAL A 717 -16.18 -28.73 -35.80
N LEU A 718 -16.07 -27.79 -34.87
CA LEU A 718 -14.82 -27.48 -34.14
C LEU A 718 -14.81 -28.03 -32.71
N MET A 719 -15.94 -28.57 -32.22
CA MET A 719 -16.03 -29.15 -30.86
C MET A 719 -15.19 -30.43 -30.68
N GLY A 720 -14.89 -31.15 -31.78
CA GLY A 720 -14.09 -32.39 -31.74
C GLY A 720 -12.57 -32.20 -31.80
N SER A 721 -12.09 -31.00 -32.16
CA SER A 721 -10.66 -30.69 -32.30
C SER A 721 -10.13 -30.02 -31.03
N ARG A 722 -9.75 -30.79 -30.01
CA ARG A 722 -8.95 -30.28 -28.88
C ARG A 722 -7.52 -30.00 -29.35
N PRO A 723 -6.85 -28.94 -28.84
CA PRO A 723 -5.43 -28.77 -29.10
C PRO A 723 -4.63 -29.96 -28.53
N PRO A 724 -3.52 -30.38 -29.17
CA PRO A 724 -2.56 -31.24 -28.50
C PRO A 724 -2.09 -30.53 -27.22
N LYS A 725 -1.98 -31.31 -26.13
CA LYS A 725 -1.53 -30.83 -24.82
C LYS A 725 -0.12 -30.24 -24.88
#